data_AF-A0A2V9ICC6-F1
#
_entry.id   AF-A0A2V9ICC6-F1
#
_cell.length_a   1.000
_cell.length_b   1.000
_cell.length_c   1.000
_cell.angle_alpha   90.00
_cell.angle_beta   90.00
_cell.angle_gamma   90.00
#
_symmetry.space_group_name_H-M   'P 1'
#
loop_
_entity.id
_entity.type
_entity.pdbx_description
1 polymer ?
#
loop_
_entity_poly.entity_id
_entity_poly.type
_entity_poly.pdbx_seq_one_letter_code
_entity_poly.pdbx_strand_id
1 'polypeptide(L)'
;MRPHPAFLVRWLVAFLAVLSFGVGAKAREKSEKWLEGRSPHFVVVTNAGEKQAQRIAERFERIRFVFQAAFPRMRVDPAAPILVIAAKDEKSFKALEPESWRQKGQLRRSGIFLRGPEKNYVILRLDAEGDNPYHDLFHEYTHLLVHQNADSLPLWLDEGLAEFYGNSDIHEKEVWLGEPSASHLLLLRSTKLLPLATLFAVDHSSPYYNEENKGSTFYAESWALTHYLMIRARQENKHPIADFATLVSQGTEPGVAAHRAFGDLRALEKDLGAYVRQSSFNYVRMKGSAEVDDEAFTVRELTMAESAARRGDFLAHNQSYSGARELLEEALKEDPNQALAYESLGFIEFQQQRQQEARKWFAQAVKLDSQSYLAHYYFAVMTMQENPGGQPPPDVESSLRSAIKIKPDFAPAYDALASYYAVRDENLEEGHMLALRAIQLEPGNVRYYLNSANLLMRMNRADDAVRVGEHALAMTKSAEERPLVESFLRNARQYQEYLARRKRAEEEARVASAELQNQRGEEEKTGAQSVSAVLDSARPEPAAGGDSGPLRDTAPLRDTADGTIVEVSCKPPAMKLALALPSYKLELHSRDYRRVRFRVGSFTLADSADPCPRLKNLRARIAYTIGQQNAGEIISVELLK
;
A
#
# COMPACT_ATOMS: atom_id res chain seq x y z
N MET A 1 56.47 -73.72 -3.13
CA MET A 1 57.14 -74.40 -2.00
C MET A 1 57.00 -73.51 -0.77
N ARG A 2 56.59 -74.13 0.35
CA ARG A 2 56.20 -73.56 1.68
C ARG A 2 57.34 -72.76 2.36
N PRO A 3 57.11 -71.95 3.43
CA PRO A 3 56.11 -72.19 4.49
C PRO A 3 55.34 -70.99 5.11
N HIS A 4 54.45 -71.41 6.01
CA HIS A 4 53.42 -70.74 6.82
C HIS A 4 53.94 -69.82 7.95
N PRO A 5 53.03 -69.08 8.63
CA PRO A 5 53.28 -68.01 9.60
C PRO A 5 53.29 -68.50 11.05
N ALA A 6 53.90 -67.73 11.97
CA ALA A 6 53.62 -67.77 13.41
C ALA A 6 54.36 -66.67 14.18
N PHE A 7 53.62 -65.93 15.03
CA PHE A 7 53.94 -65.49 16.40
C PHE A 7 55.21 -64.63 16.65
N LEU A 8 55.35 -63.73 17.62
CA LEU A 8 54.55 -62.94 18.57
C LEU A 8 55.63 -62.18 19.41
N VAL A 9 55.25 -61.18 20.20
CA VAL A 9 55.98 -60.62 21.38
C VAL A 9 56.77 -59.30 21.16
N ARG A 10 56.04 -58.21 21.43
CA ARG A 10 56.32 -57.12 22.40
C ARG A 10 57.77 -56.67 22.61
N TRP A 11 57.99 -55.37 22.40
CA TRP A 11 58.66 -54.49 23.37
C TRP A 11 57.91 -53.15 23.48
N LEU A 12 57.81 -52.68 24.72
CA LEU A 12 56.98 -51.57 25.20
C LEU A 12 57.86 -50.78 26.17
N VAL A 13 58.26 -49.54 25.83
CA VAL A 13 58.76 -48.50 26.74
C VAL A 13 58.50 -47.14 26.04
N ALA A 14 57.41 -46.44 26.39
CA ALA A 14 57.35 -45.27 27.30
C ALA A 14 58.04 -44.00 26.73
N PHE A 15 57.27 -43.04 26.20
CA PHE A 15 56.71 -41.84 26.88
C PHE A 15 57.76 -40.85 27.43
N LEU A 16 57.95 -39.69 26.76
CA LEU A 16 57.80 -38.34 27.34
C LEU A 16 58.15 -37.20 26.36
N ALA A 17 57.19 -36.28 26.23
CA ALA A 17 57.30 -34.82 26.10
C ALA A 17 58.10 -34.18 24.95
N VAL A 18 57.37 -33.69 23.93
CA VAL A 18 57.37 -32.25 23.56
C VAL A 18 55.95 -31.85 23.16
N LEU A 19 55.22 -31.28 24.13
CA LEU A 19 54.01 -30.49 23.86
C LEU A 19 54.46 -29.14 23.29
N SER A 20 54.49 -29.03 21.97
CA SER A 20 54.37 -27.72 21.32
C SER A 20 52.89 -27.46 21.09
N PHE A 21 52.30 -26.65 21.96
CA PHE A 21 51.02 -26.00 21.71
C PHE A 21 51.19 -25.08 20.49
N GLY A 22 51.07 -25.66 19.30
CA GLY A 22 50.73 -24.91 18.11
C GLY A 22 49.29 -24.47 18.26
N VAL A 23 49.07 -23.31 18.87
CA VAL A 23 47.85 -22.53 18.61
C VAL A 23 47.89 -22.28 17.11
N GLY A 24 47.16 -23.11 16.38
CA GLY A 24 46.87 -22.85 14.98
C GLY A 24 46.14 -21.53 14.94
N ALA A 25 46.87 -20.45 14.70
CA ALA A 25 46.28 -19.24 14.18
C ALA A 25 45.58 -19.69 12.90
N LYS A 26 44.24 -19.87 12.96
CA LYS A 26 43.41 -19.83 11.77
C LYS A 26 43.87 -18.56 11.07
N ALA A 27 44.56 -18.71 9.94
CA ALA A 27 44.88 -17.58 9.09
C ALA A 27 43.55 -16.87 8.88
N ARG A 28 43.38 -15.70 9.51
CA ARG A 28 42.18 -14.90 9.39
C ARG A 28 42.16 -14.55 7.91
N GLU A 29 41.31 -15.24 7.14
CA GLU A 29 41.13 -14.99 5.72
C GLU A 29 40.97 -13.48 5.59
N LYS A 30 41.83 -12.83 4.78
CA LYS A 30 41.84 -11.37 4.67
C LYS A 30 40.41 -10.93 4.45
N SER A 31 39.88 -10.10 5.36
CA SER A 31 38.48 -9.71 5.34
C SER A 31 38.15 -9.18 3.96
N GLU A 32 37.20 -9.82 3.31
CA GLU A 32 36.86 -9.53 1.93
C GLU A 32 36.27 -8.11 1.85
N LYS A 33 36.83 -7.27 0.99
CA LYS A 33 36.41 -5.87 0.85
C LYS A 33 35.11 -5.79 0.05
N TRP A 34 34.11 -5.10 0.60
CA TRP A 34 32.85 -4.83 -0.06
C TRP A 34 32.73 -3.33 -0.37
N LEU A 35 32.07 -3.03 -1.48
CA LEU A 35 31.82 -1.68 -1.97
C LEU A 35 30.31 -1.46 -2.11
N GLU A 36 29.87 -0.23 -1.91
CA GLU A 36 28.52 0.23 -2.26
C GLU A 36 28.63 1.19 -3.45
N GLY A 37 28.12 0.77 -4.60
CA GLY A 37 27.89 1.61 -5.77
C GLY A 37 26.45 2.10 -5.79
N ARG A 38 26.23 3.36 -6.16
CA ARG A 38 24.90 3.95 -6.28
C ARG A 38 24.74 4.59 -7.64
N SER A 39 23.64 4.26 -8.28
CA SER A 39 23.09 4.90 -9.47
C SER A 39 21.79 5.62 -9.09
N PRO A 40 21.15 6.39 -9.99
CA PRO A 40 19.90 7.08 -9.68
C PRO A 40 18.81 6.18 -9.09
N HIS A 41 18.67 4.93 -9.54
CA HIS A 41 17.58 4.04 -9.11
C HIS A 41 18.04 2.76 -8.38
N PHE A 42 19.33 2.42 -8.43
CA PHE A 42 19.84 1.17 -7.85
C PHE A 42 21.01 1.37 -6.90
N VAL A 43 21.03 0.57 -5.84
CA VAL A 43 22.18 0.40 -4.94
C VAL A 43 22.78 -0.98 -5.21
N VAL A 44 24.09 -1.03 -5.45
CA VAL A 44 24.85 -2.26 -5.70
C VAL A 44 25.88 -2.45 -4.60
N VAL A 45 25.81 -3.56 -3.89
CA VAL A 45 26.77 -4.00 -2.88
C VAL A 45 27.58 -5.16 -3.46
N THR A 46 28.90 -5.03 -3.58
CA THR A 46 29.73 -6.05 -4.24
C THR A 46 31.13 -6.17 -3.66
N ASN A 47 31.70 -7.36 -3.72
CA ASN A 47 33.10 -7.66 -3.41
C ASN A 47 33.98 -7.83 -4.68
N ALA A 48 33.47 -7.45 -5.86
CA ALA A 48 34.13 -7.66 -7.14
C ALA A 48 34.89 -6.44 -7.68
N GLY A 49 34.92 -5.34 -6.91
CA GLY A 49 35.58 -4.09 -7.27
C GLY A 49 34.67 -3.08 -7.97
N GLU A 50 35.17 -1.84 -8.07
CA GLU A 50 34.41 -0.66 -8.53
C GLU A 50 33.86 -0.80 -9.95
N LYS A 51 34.68 -1.28 -10.90
CA LYS A 51 34.26 -1.50 -12.29
C LYS A 51 33.09 -2.48 -12.41
N GLN A 52 33.04 -3.49 -11.54
CA GLN A 52 31.92 -4.42 -11.54
C GLN A 52 30.68 -3.78 -10.94
N ALA A 53 30.82 -3.05 -9.82
CA ALA A 53 29.71 -2.30 -9.23
C ALA A 53 29.02 -1.39 -10.27
N GLN A 54 29.81 -0.66 -11.05
CA GLN A 54 29.33 0.21 -12.12
C GLN A 54 28.60 -0.58 -13.22
N ARG A 55 29.24 -1.63 -13.78
CA ARG A 55 28.64 -2.46 -14.83
C ARG A 55 27.29 -3.07 -14.42
N ILE A 56 27.17 -3.49 -13.17
CA ILE A 56 25.92 -4.04 -12.65
C ILE A 56 24.87 -2.93 -12.57
N ALA A 57 25.20 -1.78 -11.97
CA ALA A 57 24.29 -0.66 -11.87
C ALA A 57 23.78 -0.22 -13.25
N GLU A 58 24.68 -0.06 -14.22
CA GLU A 58 24.34 0.25 -15.61
C GLU A 58 23.43 -0.80 -16.26
N ARG A 59 23.66 -2.10 -15.99
CA ARG A 59 22.79 -3.17 -16.50
C ARG A 59 21.36 -3.02 -15.97
N PHE A 60 21.20 -2.70 -14.68
CA PHE A 60 19.88 -2.46 -14.07
C PHE A 60 19.21 -1.17 -14.59
N GLU A 61 19.97 -0.10 -14.75
CA GLU A 61 19.46 1.15 -15.34
C GLU A 61 19.00 0.95 -16.80
N ARG A 62 19.68 0.10 -17.58
CA ARG A 62 19.28 -0.24 -18.95
C ARG A 62 17.97 -1.01 -19.01
N ILE A 63 17.79 -2.05 -18.19
CA ILE A 63 16.52 -2.79 -18.18
C ILE A 63 15.38 -1.89 -17.69
N ARG A 64 15.62 -1.03 -16.69
CA ARG A 64 14.65 -0.01 -16.27
C ARG A 64 14.28 0.91 -17.42
N PHE A 65 15.27 1.41 -18.17
CA PHE A 65 15.05 2.26 -19.35
C PHE A 65 14.24 1.54 -20.43
N VAL A 66 14.46 0.24 -20.65
CA VAL A 66 13.65 -0.56 -21.58
C VAL A 66 12.16 -0.45 -21.24
N PHE A 67 11.79 -0.65 -19.98
CA PHE A 67 10.39 -0.53 -19.55
C PHE A 67 9.87 0.90 -19.71
N GLN A 68 10.70 1.90 -19.40
CA GLN A 68 10.33 3.32 -19.54
C GLN A 68 10.04 3.68 -21.01
N ALA A 69 10.90 3.21 -21.92
CA ALA A 69 10.79 3.49 -23.35
C ALA A 69 9.68 2.68 -24.02
N ALA A 70 9.50 1.41 -23.63
CA ALA A 70 8.44 0.55 -24.14
C ALA A 70 7.06 0.95 -23.61
N PHE A 71 6.98 1.45 -22.37
CA PHE A 71 5.74 1.80 -21.70
C PHE A 71 5.81 3.18 -21.01
N PRO A 72 5.70 4.30 -21.76
CA PRO A 72 5.89 5.65 -21.20
C PRO A 72 4.92 6.07 -20.08
N ARG A 73 3.80 5.35 -19.93
CA ARG A 73 2.80 5.61 -18.87
C ARG A 73 2.94 4.67 -17.66
N MET A 74 3.86 3.71 -17.72
CA MET A 74 4.10 2.74 -16.65
C MET A 74 4.94 3.39 -15.54
N ARG A 75 4.61 3.11 -14.29
CA ARG A 75 5.46 3.39 -13.13
C ARG A 75 6.59 2.37 -13.12
N VAL A 76 7.76 2.77 -13.59
CA VAL A 76 8.97 1.91 -13.69
C VAL A 76 9.87 1.97 -12.46
N ASP A 77 9.58 2.87 -11.52
CA ASP A 77 10.27 3.00 -10.25
C ASP A 77 9.45 2.34 -9.15
N PRO A 78 9.91 1.22 -8.56
CA PRO A 78 9.19 0.58 -7.48
C PRO A 78 9.23 1.44 -6.21
N ALA A 79 8.13 1.41 -5.44
CA ALA A 79 8.06 2.16 -4.19
C ALA A 79 9.10 1.70 -3.15
N ALA A 80 9.41 0.40 -3.15
CA ALA A 80 10.51 -0.17 -2.37
C ALA A 80 11.78 -0.21 -3.25
N PRO A 81 12.90 0.41 -2.82
CA PRO A 81 14.14 0.43 -3.57
C PRO A 81 14.68 -0.97 -3.83
N ILE A 82 15.45 -1.13 -4.92
CA ILE A 82 16.13 -2.37 -5.27
C ILE A 82 17.60 -2.30 -4.78
N LEU A 83 17.96 -3.25 -3.92
CA LEU A 83 19.32 -3.47 -3.45
C LEU A 83 19.90 -4.72 -4.11
N VAL A 84 20.95 -4.54 -4.91
CA VAL A 84 21.65 -5.62 -5.61
C VAL A 84 22.88 -6.04 -4.82
N ILE A 85 22.97 -7.30 -4.40
CA ILE A 85 24.16 -7.90 -3.82
C ILE A 85 24.83 -8.77 -4.88
N ALA A 86 25.92 -8.27 -5.45
CA ALA A 86 26.65 -8.97 -6.49
C ALA A 86 27.91 -9.63 -5.95
N ALA A 87 27.86 -10.95 -5.82
CA ALA A 87 28.98 -11.77 -5.42
C ALA A 87 29.93 -11.97 -6.61
N LYS A 88 31.23 -11.78 -6.38
CA LYS A 88 32.27 -11.94 -7.41
C LYS A 88 32.35 -13.37 -7.98
N ASP A 89 32.01 -14.37 -7.17
CA ASP A 89 32.14 -15.78 -7.51
C ASP A 89 31.12 -16.67 -6.77
N GLU A 90 31.05 -17.95 -7.18
CA GLU A 90 30.19 -18.97 -6.57
C GLU A 90 30.43 -19.15 -5.06
N LYS A 91 31.66 -18.97 -4.56
CA LYS A 91 31.98 -19.11 -3.12
C LYS A 91 31.31 -17.99 -2.32
N SER A 92 31.47 -16.75 -2.74
CA SER A 92 30.83 -15.60 -2.10
C SER A 92 29.31 -15.66 -2.20
N PHE A 93 28.78 -16.16 -3.33
CA PHE A 93 27.34 -16.34 -3.51
C PHE A 93 26.75 -17.39 -2.56
N LYS A 94 27.38 -18.57 -2.45
CA LYS A 94 26.94 -19.64 -1.54
C LYS A 94 26.92 -19.26 -0.07
N ALA A 95 27.78 -18.32 0.34
CA ALA A 95 27.81 -17.78 1.70
C ALA A 95 26.56 -16.94 2.03
N LEU A 96 25.78 -16.56 1.02
CA LEU A 96 24.56 -15.77 1.13
C LEU A 96 23.30 -16.59 0.82
N GLU A 97 23.44 -17.85 0.41
CA GLU A 97 22.30 -18.73 0.14
C GLU A 97 21.80 -19.43 1.42
N PRO A 98 20.49 -19.73 1.51
CA PRO A 98 19.94 -20.58 2.55
C PRO A 98 20.62 -21.94 2.56
N GLU A 99 20.82 -22.50 3.76
CA GLU A 99 21.44 -23.83 3.92
C GLU A 99 20.66 -24.91 3.17
N SER A 100 19.33 -24.78 3.11
CA SER A 100 18.44 -25.70 2.41
C SER A 100 18.70 -25.77 0.89
N TRP A 101 19.30 -24.74 0.30
CA TRP A 101 19.60 -24.66 -1.14
C TRP A 101 20.98 -25.22 -1.50
N ARG A 102 21.82 -25.54 -0.50
CA ARG A 102 23.16 -26.11 -0.73
C ARG A 102 23.13 -27.64 -0.95
N GLN A 103 21.96 -28.24 -1.10
CA GLN A 103 21.80 -29.69 -1.26
C GLN A 103 22.31 -30.17 -2.64
N LYS A 104 22.92 -31.37 -2.67
CA LYS A 104 23.44 -31.97 -3.91
C LYS A 104 22.30 -32.23 -4.91
N GLY A 105 22.44 -31.73 -6.13
CA GLY A 105 21.54 -32.02 -7.25
C GLY A 105 20.57 -30.89 -7.63
N GLN A 106 20.54 -29.78 -6.89
CA GLN A 106 19.77 -28.60 -7.31
C GLN A 106 20.47 -27.82 -8.42
N LEU A 107 19.67 -27.21 -9.30
CA LEU A 107 20.11 -26.32 -10.38
C LEU A 107 21.00 -25.21 -9.82
N ARG A 108 22.17 -25.00 -10.43
CA ARG A 108 23.05 -23.87 -10.11
C ARG A 108 22.32 -22.58 -10.49
N ARG A 109 21.90 -21.80 -9.50
CA ARG A 109 21.27 -20.50 -9.73
C ARG A 109 22.35 -19.43 -9.91
N SER A 110 22.08 -18.51 -10.83
CA SER A 110 22.95 -17.39 -11.12
C SER A 110 22.49 -16.10 -10.43
N GLY A 111 21.25 -16.07 -9.95
CA GLY A 111 20.71 -15.01 -9.11
C GLY A 111 19.34 -15.34 -8.51
N ILE A 112 18.91 -14.53 -7.56
CA ILE A 112 17.61 -14.62 -6.86
C ILE A 112 17.05 -13.21 -6.70
N PHE A 113 15.74 -13.06 -6.90
CA PHE A 113 15.00 -11.84 -6.62
C PHE A 113 14.07 -12.07 -5.42
N LEU A 114 14.13 -11.22 -4.40
CA LEU A 114 13.25 -11.26 -3.24
C LEU A 114 12.48 -9.94 -3.14
N ARG A 115 11.16 -10.03 -3.21
CA ARG A 115 10.27 -8.88 -2.98
C ARG A 115 10.10 -8.64 -1.49
N GLY A 116 10.11 -7.38 -1.09
CA GLY A 116 9.92 -6.99 0.30
C GLY A 116 9.22 -5.64 0.45
N PRO A 117 8.57 -5.39 1.60
CA PRO A 117 7.80 -4.17 1.83
C PRO A 117 8.68 -2.91 1.88
N GLU A 118 9.88 -3.01 2.47
CA GLU A 118 10.83 -1.89 2.56
C GLU A 118 11.87 -1.87 1.45
N LYS A 119 12.30 -3.04 0.99
CA LYS A 119 13.37 -3.21 0.01
C LYS A 119 13.10 -4.45 -0.82
N ASN A 120 13.40 -4.37 -2.11
CA ASN A 120 13.53 -5.52 -2.98
C ASN A 120 15.00 -5.91 -3.03
N TYR A 121 15.31 -7.19 -2.84
CA TYR A 121 16.69 -7.68 -2.92
C TYR A 121 16.90 -8.42 -4.22
N VAL A 122 18.06 -8.17 -4.81
CA VAL A 122 18.62 -9.00 -5.85
C VAL A 122 19.92 -9.55 -5.31
N ILE A 123 20.17 -10.85 -5.46
CA ILE A 123 21.50 -11.41 -5.31
C ILE A 123 21.91 -12.08 -6.61
N LEU A 124 23.15 -11.90 -7.04
CA LEU A 124 23.67 -12.53 -8.26
C LEU A 124 25.15 -12.89 -8.11
N ARG A 125 25.60 -13.89 -8.87
CA ARG A 125 27.03 -14.22 -9.03
C ARG A 125 27.55 -13.69 -10.37
N LEU A 126 28.74 -13.12 -10.37
CA LEU A 126 29.34 -12.49 -11.56
C LEU A 126 30.13 -13.46 -12.46
N ASP A 127 30.45 -14.64 -11.94
CA ASP A 127 31.08 -15.74 -12.67
C ASP A 127 30.05 -16.75 -13.22
N ALA A 128 28.80 -16.33 -13.40
CA ALA A 128 27.78 -17.16 -14.02
C ALA A 128 28.12 -17.42 -15.50
N GLU A 129 28.01 -18.67 -15.93
CA GLU A 129 28.22 -19.09 -17.31
C GLU A 129 26.88 -19.25 -18.05
N GLY A 130 26.90 -19.15 -19.38
CA GLY A 130 25.72 -19.27 -20.25
C GLY A 130 25.42 -17.98 -21.01
N ASP A 131 24.53 -18.08 -21.99
CA ASP A 131 24.21 -16.96 -22.89
C ASP A 131 23.40 -15.87 -22.17
N ASN A 132 22.44 -16.25 -21.33
CA ASN A 132 21.65 -15.32 -20.50
C ASN A 132 21.53 -15.80 -19.04
N PRO A 133 22.59 -15.67 -18.24
CA PRO A 133 22.63 -16.21 -16.88
C PRO A 133 21.67 -15.49 -15.91
N TYR A 134 21.14 -14.32 -16.26
CA TYR A 134 20.27 -13.52 -15.37
C TYR A 134 18.80 -13.52 -15.82
N HIS A 135 18.41 -14.49 -16.65
CA HIS A 135 17.03 -14.65 -17.10
C HIS A 135 16.01 -14.60 -15.95
N ASP A 136 16.15 -15.51 -14.96
CA ASP A 136 15.23 -15.62 -13.81
C ASP A 136 15.11 -14.30 -13.03
N LEU A 137 16.21 -13.54 -12.95
CA LEU A 137 16.25 -12.27 -12.24
C LEU A 137 15.45 -11.20 -12.97
N PHE A 138 15.59 -11.09 -14.29
CA PHE A 138 14.84 -10.12 -15.07
C PHE A 138 13.39 -10.55 -15.32
N HIS A 139 13.12 -11.85 -15.28
CA HIS A 139 11.77 -12.41 -15.20
C HIS A 139 11.05 -11.89 -13.95
N GLU A 140 11.62 -12.06 -12.75
CA GLU A 140 11.03 -11.55 -11.51
C GLU A 140 10.96 -10.01 -11.45
N TYR A 141 11.97 -9.32 -12.00
CA TYR A 141 11.93 -7.86 -12.15
C TYR A 141 10.74 -7.41 -13.02
N THR A 142 10.40 -8.18 -14.05
CA THR A 142 9.24 -7.90 -14.91
C THR A 142 7.94 -8.02 -14.12
N HIS A 143 7.74 -9.09 -13.34
CA HIS A 143 6.56 -9.21 -12.48
C HIS A 143 6.44 -8.04 -11.51
N LEU A 144 7.55 -7.61 -10.89
CA LEU A 144 7.53 -6.45 -9.99
C LEU A 144 6.94 -5.20 -10.68
N LEU A 145 7.38 -4.90 -11.89
CA LEU A 145 6.90 -3.74 -12.64
C LEU A 145 5.47 -3.92 -13.14
N VAL A 146 5.13 -5.12 -13.63
CA VAL A 146 3.79 -5.42 -14.15
C VAL A 146 2.74 -5.32 -13.05
N HIS A 147 2.94 -6.01 -11.91
CA HIS A 147 1.99 -6.01 -10.79
C HIS A 147 1.91 -4.66 -10.08
N GLN A 148 2.94 -3.81 -10.19
CA GLN A 148 2.83 -2.43 -9.73
C GLN A 148 1.86 -1.59 -10.59
N ASN A 149 1.62 -1.96 -11.84
CA ASN A 149 0.87 -1.14 -12.78
C ASN A 149 -0.48 -1.73 -13.20
N ALA A 150 -0.73 -3.01 -12.93
CA ALA A 150 -1.97 -3.68 -13.24
C ALA A 150 -2.42 -4.54 -12.05
N ASP A 151 -3.69 -4.38 -11.65
CA ASP A 151 -4.27 -5.11 -10.51
C ASP A 151 -4.42 -6.61 -10.79
N SER A 152 -4.63 -7.00 -12.06
CA SER A 152 -4.66 -8.41 -12.48
C SER A 152 -4.44 -8.54 -13.99
N LEU A 153 -3.55 -9.44 -14.40
CA LEU A 153 -3.42 -9.90 -15.79
C LEU A 153 -3.77 -11.39 -15.88
N PRO A 154 -4.27 -11.87 -17.04
CA PRO A 154 -4.32 -13.31 -17.30
C PRO A 154 -2.95 -13.94 -17.17
N LEU A 155 -2.89 -15.11 -16.53
CA LEU A 155 -1.64 -15.76 -16.16
C LEU A 155 -0.70 -15.99 -17.35
N TRP A 156 -1.23 -16.42 -18.50
CA TRP A 156 -0.41 -16.62 -19.72
C TRP A 156 0.29 -15.34 -20.17
N LEU A 157 -0.33 -14.18 -19.98
CA LEU A 157 0.23 -12.90 -20.40
C LEU A 157 1.24 -12.39 -19.39
N ASP A 158 0.96 -12.57 -18.10
CA ASP A 158 1.88 -12.21 -17.02
C ASP A 158 3.20 -13.00 -17.16
N GLU A 159 3.11 -14.32 -17.27
CA GLU A 159 4.26 -15.20 -17.49
C GLU A 159 4.91 -14.96 -18.86
N GLY A 160 4.11 -14.82 -19.91
CA GLY A 160 4.63 -14.57 -21.25
C GLY A 160 5.42 -13.26 -21.38
N LEU A 161 5.01 -12.20 -20.68
CA LEU A 161 5.75 -10.95 -20.60
C LEU A 161 7.03 -11.12 -19.77
N ALA A 162 6.96 -11.80 -18.63
CA ALA A 162 8.12 -12.07 -17.79
C ALA A 162 9.18 -12.90 -18.52
N GLU A 163 8.76 -13.90 -19.29
CA GLU A 163 9.63 -14.70 -20.16
C GLU A 163 10.23 -13.87 -21.31
N PHE A 164 9.43 -13.02 -21.96
CA PHE A 164 9.89 -12.18 -23.08
C PHE A 164 10.95 -11.16 -22.63
N TYR A 165 10.69 -10.43 -21.54
CA TYR A 165 11.61 -9.43 -21.02
C TYR A 165 12.75 -10.05 -20.20
N GLY A 166 12.51 -11.15 -19.51
CA GLY A 166 13.53 -11.94 -18.82
C GLY A 166 14.58 -12.47 -19.79
N ASN A 167 14.18 -12.84 -21.02
CA ASN A 167 15.10 -13.26 -22.06
C ASN A 167 15.71 -12.09 -22.88
N SER A 168 16.05 -10.99 -22.21
CA SER A 168 16.76 -9.86 -22.81
C SER A 168 18.26 -9.96 -22.62
N ASP A 169 19.05 -9.76 -23.68
CA ASP A 169 20.50 -9.56 -23.57
C ASP A 169 20.84 -8.06 -23.49
N ILE A 170 21.56 -7.69 -22.43
CA ILE A 170 21.87 -6.31 -22.07
C ILE A 170 23.36 -6.07 -22.29
N HIS A 171 23.67 -5.35 -23.37
CA HIS A 171 25.03 -4.94 -23.73
C HIS A 171 25.31 -3.48 -23.38
N GLU A 172 26.57 -3.05 -23.53
CA GLU A 172 27.05 -1.69 -23.25
C GLU A 172 26.46 -0.59 -24.15
N LYS A 173 25.90 -0.90 -25.32
CA LYS A 173 25.35 0.13 -26.24
C LYS A 173 23.91 -0.10 -26.65
N GLU A 174 23.37 -1.26 -26.31
CA GLU A 174 22.05 -1.68 -26.76
C GLU A 174 21.52 -2.82 -25.93
N VAL A 175 20.21 -3.02 -26.03
CA VAL A 175 19.51 -4.16 -25.44
C VAL A 175 18.82 -4.93 -26.56
N TRP A 176 18.99 -6.24 -26.56
CA TRP A 176 18.32 -7.16 -27.45
C TRP A 176 17.15 -7.77 -26.68
N LEU A 177 15.94 -7.33 -26.98
CA LEU A 177 14.73 -7.72 -26.26
C LEU A 177 13.99 -8.84 -26.96
N GLY A 178 13.53 -9.79 -26.14
CA GLY A 178 12.79 -10.96 -26.61
C GLY A 178 13.65 -11.79 -27.53
N GLU A 179 14.88 -12.12 -27.13
CA GLU A 179 15.60 -13.15 -27.86
C GLU A 179 14.87 -14.48 -27.79
N PRO A 180 14.97 -15.33 -28.82
CA PRO A 180 14.35 -16.64 -28.79
C PRO A 180 14.96 -17.54 -27.72
N SER A 181 14.11 -18.09 -26.85
CA SER A 181 14.56 -19.10 -25.88
C SER A 181 14.76 -20.44 -26.58
N ALA A 182 16.02 -20.88 -26.69
CA ALA A 182 16.38 -22.13 -27.34
C ALA A 182 15.76 -23.35 -26.62
N SER A 183 15.69 -23.31 -25.29
CA SER A 183 15.07 -24.36 -24.47
C SER A 183 13.55 -24.40 -24.68
N HIS A 184 12.87 -23.24 -24.73
CA HIS A 184 11.43 -23.18 -25.04
C HIS A 184 11.13 -23.70 -26.43
N LEU A 185 11.90 -23.27 -27.43
CA LEU A 185 11.71 -23.74 -28.80
C LEU A 185 11.93 -25.24 -28.93
N LEU A 186 12.94 -25.80 -28.27
CA LEU A 186 13.19 -27.24 -28.26
C LEU A 186 12.01 -27.99 -27.62
N LEU A 187 11.52 -27.51 -26.47
CA LEU A 187 10.36 -28.08 -25.80
C LEU A 187 9.12 -28.05 -26.70
N LEU A 188 8.72 -26.87 -27.19
CA LEU A 188 7.50 -26.68 -28.00
C LEU A 188 7.53 -27.40 -29.36
N ARG A 189 8.71 -27.69 -29.90
CA ARG A 189 8.86 -28.51 -31.11
C ARG A 189 8.71 -30.00 -30.85
N SER A 190 8.95 -30.41 -29.61
CA SER A 190 8.87 -31.80 -29.15
C SER A 190 7.53 -32.15 -28.49
N THR A 191 6.74 -31.14 -28.11
CA THR A 191 5.44 -31.29 -27.46
C THR A 191 4.30 -30.79 -28.35
N LYS A 192 3.07 -31.21 -28.03
CA LYS A 192 1.87 -30.65 -28.66
C LYS A 192 1.48 -29.36 -27.93
N LEU A 193 1.32 -28.27 -28.68
CA LEU A 193 0.80 -27.00 -28.15
C LEU A 193 -0.59 -27.20 -27.53
N LEU A 194 -0.85 -26.45 -26.46
CA LEU A 194 -2.16 -26.30 -25.86
C LEU A 194 -3.11 -25.61 -26.87
N PRO A 195 -4.40 -25.93 -26.88
CA PRO A 195 -5.38 -25.08 -27.53
C PRO A 195 -5.36 -23.69 -26.86
N LEU A 196 -5.47 -22.60 -27.63
CA LEU A 196 -5.44 -21.24 -27.08
C LEU A 196 -6.56 -20.98 -26.09
N ALA A 197 -7.74 -21.59 -26.33
CA ALA A 197 -8.84 -21.54 -25.36
C ALA A 197 -8.45 -22.17 -24.00
N THR A 198 -7.62 -23.20 -24.00
CA THR A 198 -7.08 -23.80 -22.77
C THR A 198 -6.02 -22.89 -22.16
N LEU A 199 -5.08 -22.36 -22.95
CA LEU A 199 -4.03 -21.45 -22.50
C LEU A 199 -4.62 -20.22 -21.78
N PHE A 200 -5.66 -19.60 -22.35
CA PHE A 200 -6.32 -18.42 -21.79
C PHE A 200 -7.14 -18.70 -20.52
N ALA A 201 -7.52 -19.95 -20.28
CA ALA A 201 -8.28 -20.37 -19.12
C ALA A 201 -7.42 -20.88 -17.95
N VAL A 202 -6.09 -20.97 -18.12
CA VAL A 202 -5.18 -21.40 -17.03
C VAL A 202 -5.15 -20.34 -15.93
N ASP A 203 -5.38 -20.78 -14.70
CA ASP A 203 -5.18 -20.01 -13.47
C ASP A 203 -4.23 -20.74 -12.50
N HIS A 204 -3.95 -20.14 -11.34
CA HIS A 204 -3.05 -20.71 -10.34
C HIS A 204 -3.53 -22.05 -9.74
N SER A 205 -4.81 -22.44 -9.92
CA SER A 205 -5.33 -23.74 -9.49
C SER A 205 -5.17 -24.83 -10.55
N SER A 206 -4.85 -24.44 -11.78
CA SER A 206 -4.78 -25.34 -12.92
C SER A 206 -3.63 -26.35 -12.79
N PRO A 207 -3.84 -27.62 -13.19
CA PRO A 207 -2.77 -28.59 -13.34
C PRO A 207 -1.70 -28.15 -14.35
N TYR A 208 -2.05 -27.27 -15.30
CA TYR A 208 -1.12 -26.70 -16.26
C TYR A 208 -0.15 -25.70 -15.64
N TYR A 209 -0.42 -25.20 -14.44
CA TYR A 209 0.49 -24.34 -13.69
C TYR A 209 1.27 -25.14 -12.62
N ASN A 210 0.60 -26.08 -11.95
CA ASN A 210 1.14 -26.74 -10.76
C ASN A 210 1.91 -28.06 -11.01
N GLU A 211 1.76 -28.70 -12.18
CA GLU A 211 2.51 -29.93 -12.51
C GLU A 211 3.78 -29.62 -13.32
N GLU A 212 4.94 -30.08 -12.87
CA GLU A 212 6.28 -29.75 -13.43
C GLU A 212 6.36 -29.82 -14.98
N ASN A 213 5.89 -30.92 -15.58
CA ASN A 213 5.93 -31.12 -17.03
C ASN A 213 4.92 -30.24 -17.80
N LYS A 214 3.72 -30.02 -17.23
CA LYS A 214 2.67 -29.21 -17.87
C LYS A 214 2.95 -27.72 -17.69
N GLY A 215 3.47 -27.33 -16.53
CA GLY A 215 3.98 -26.00 -16.23
C GLY A 215 5.02 -25.56 -17.25
N SER A 216 6.06 -26.37 -17.46
CA SER A 216 7.12 -26.06 -18.44
C SER A 216 6.57 -25.78 -19.85
N THR A 217 5.55 -26.54 -20.29
CA THR A 217 4.90 -26.30 -21.58
C THR A 217 4.07 -25.02 -21.59
N PHE A 218 3.35 -24.74 -20.50
CA PHE A 218 2.56 -23.52 -20.33
C PHE A 218 3.43 -22.25 -20.38
N TYR A 219 4.56 -22.21 -19.65
CA TYR A 219 5.51 -21.08 -19.70
C TYR A 219 6.07 -20.89 -21.10
N ALA A 220 6.54 -21.96 -21.73
CA ALA A 220 7.11 -21.89 -23.07
C ALA A 220 6.08 -21.41 -24.11
N GLU A 221 4.84 -21.88 -24.06
CA GLU A 221 3.79 -21.48 -25.00
C GLU A 221 3.31 -20.05 -24.75
N SER A 222 3.24 -19.64 -23.48
CA SER A 222 2.97 -18.25 -23.06
C SER A 222 4.03 -17.28 -23.62
N TRP A 223 5.30 -17.66 -23.52
CA TRP A 223 6.40 -16.96 -24.18
C TRP A 223 6.21 -16.91 -25.70
N ALA A 224 5.93 -18.04 -26.35
CA ALA A 224 5.82 -18.10 -27.81
C ALA A 224 4.69 -17.23 -28.35
N LEU A 225 3.52 -17.24 -27.69
CA LEU A 225 2.39 -16.39 -28.06
C LEU A 225 2.71 -14.91 -27.83
N THR A 226 3.26 -14.57 -26.67
CA THR A 226 3.64 -13.19 -26.34
C THR A 226 4.67 -12.65 -27.33
N HIS A 227 5.71 -13.42 -27.59
CA HIS A 227 6.75 -13.06 -28.54
C HIS A 227 6.19 -12.92 -29.96
N TYR A 228 5.33 -13.84 -30.43
CA TYR A 228 4.68 -13.72 -31.73
C TYR A 228 3.87 -12.41 -31.84
N LEU A 229 3.03 -12.14 -30.84
CA LEU A 229 2.17 -10.96 -30.81
C LEU A 229 2.99 -9.66 -30.73
N MET A 230 4.04 -9.60 -29.91
CA MET A 230 4.88 -8.41 -29.76
C MET A 230 5.65 -8.07 -31.03
N ILE A 231 6.26 -9.07 -31.67
CA ILE A 231 6.99 -8.86 -32.93
C ILE A 231 6.05 -8.44 -34.05
N ARG A 232 4.92 -9.13 -34.22
CA ARG A 232 3.92 -8.81 -35.24
C ARG A 232 3.31 -7.43 -35.01
N ALA A 233 2.97 -7.09 -33.77
CA ALA A 233 2.45 -5.78 -33.39
C ALA A 233 3.37 -4.64 -33.81
N ARG A 234 4.68 -4.81 -33.62
CA ARG A 234 5.70 -3.83 -34.03
C ARG A 234 5.78 -3.68 -35.55
N GLN A 235 5.66 -4.77 -36.30
CA GLN A 235 5.67 -4.75 -37.77
C GLN A 235 4.40 -4.09 -38.34
N GLU A 236 3.25 -4.32 -37.70
CA GLU A 236 1.95 -3.79 -38.14
C GLU A 236 1.61 -2.41 -37.55
N ASN A 237 2.43 -1.88 -36.64
CA ASN A 237 2.17 -0.67 -35.84
C ASN A 237 0.80 -0.73 -35.12
N LYS A 238 0.54 -1.83 -34.41
CA LYS A 238 -0.68 -2.09 -33.61
C LYS A 238 -0.32 -2.43 -32.16
N HIS A 239 -1.31 -2.48 -31.28
CA HIS A 239 -1.14 -2.79 -29.85
C HIS A 239 -2.10 -3.88 -29.32
N PRO A 240 -2.16 -5.06 -29.95
CA PRO A 240 -3.16 -6.10 -29.63
C PRO A 240 -3.13 -6.56 -28.16
N ILE A 241 -1.94 -6.64 -27.55
CA ILE A 241 -1.80 -7.02 -26.12
C ILE A 241 -2.43 -5.96 -25.20
N ALA A 242 -2.28 -4.67 -25.52
CA ALA A 242 -2.88 -3.59 -24.75
C ALA A 242 -4.41 -3.57 -24.90
N ASP A 243 -4.92 -3.84 -26.11
CA ASP A 243 -6.35 -3.97 -26.37
C ASP A 243 -6.94 -5.16 -25.58
N PHE A 244 -6.25 -6.30 -25.60
CA PHE A 244 -6.62 -7.49 -24.81
C PHE A 244 -6.65 -7.19 -23.30
N ALA A 245 -5.57 -6.62 -22.76
CA ALA A 245 -5.47 -6.29 -21.34
C ALA A 245 -6.58 -5.31 -20.91
N THR A 246 -6.90 -4.33 -21.75
CA THR A 246 -8.00 -3.38 -21.51
C THR A 246 -9.34 -4.11 -21.42
N LEU A 247 -9.65 -5.00 -22.36
CA LEU A 247 -10.90 -5.77 -22.36
C LEU A 247 -11.04 -6.65 -21.10
N VAL A 248 -9.97 -7.33 -20.70
CA VAL A 248 -9.95 -8.17 -19.50
C VAL A 248 -10.14 -7.31 -18.23
N SER A 249 -9.46 -6.17 -18.13
CA SER A 249 -9.61 -5.25 -17.00
C SER A 249 -11.05 -4.71 -16.84
N GLN A 250 -11.82 -4.70 -17.93
CA GLN A 250 -13.23 -4.31 -17.95
C GLN A 250 -14.19 -5.49 -17.64
N GLY A 251 -13.64 -6.66 -17.28
CA GLY A 251 -14.42 -7.86 -16.93
C GLY A 251 -14.83 -8.72 -18.14
N THR A 252 -14.25 -8.51 -19.32
CA THR A 252 -14.49 -9.39 -20.47
C THR A 252 -13.79 -10.73 -20.25
N GLU A 253 -14.49 -11.84 -20.49
CA GLU A 253 -13.92 -13.19 -20.41
C GLU A 253 -12.69 -13.31 -21.35
N PRO A 254 -11.56 -13.90 -20.90
CA PRO A 254 -10.30 -13.96 -21.65
C PRO A 254 -10.41 -14.49 -23.09
N GLY A 255 -11.16 -15.56 -23.33
CA GLY A 255 -11.35 -16.10 -24.68
C GLY A 255 -12.06 -15.10 -25.61
N VAL A 256 -13.10 -14.42 -25.13
CA VAL A 256 -13.80 -13.36 -25.88
C VAL A 256 -12.89 -12.16 -26.11
N ALA A 257 -12.14 -11.74 -25.10
CA ALA A 257 -11.17 -10.64 -25.21
C ALA A 257 -10.10 -10.95 -26.26
N ALA A 258 -9.57 -12.17 -26.25
CA ALA A 258 -8.57 -12.64 -27.21
C ALA A 258 -9.13 -12.67 -28.64
N HIS A 259 -10.36 -13.13 -28.84
CA HIS A 259 -10.98 -13.10 -30.16
C HIS A 259 -11.10 -11.68 -30.72
N ARG A 260 -11.50 -10.71 -29.88
CA ARG A 260 -11.62 -9.31 -30.27
C ARG A 260 -10.27 -8.65 -30.55
N ALA A 261 -9.26 -8.93 -29.73
CA ALA A 261 -7.95 -8.30 -29.83
C ALA A 261 -7.05 -8.94 -30.89
N PHE A 262 -7.12 -10.25 -31.05
CA PHE A 262 -6.20 -11.03 -31.89
C PHE A 262 -6.83 -11.57 -33.18
N GLY A 263 -8.17 -11.59 -33.26
CA GLY A 263 -8.93 -12.10 -34.41
C GLY A 263 -9.35 -13.56 -34.27
N ASP A 264 -9.38 -14.29 -35.39
CA ASP A 264 -9.74 -15.71 -35.39
C ASP A 264 -8.68 -16.55 -34.62
N LEU A 265 -9.11 -17.13 -33.49
CA LEU A 265 -8.23 -17.90 -32.62
C LEU A 265 -7.74 -19.20 -33.27
N ARG A 266 -8.49 -19.81 -34.19
CA ARG A 266 -8.03 -21.01 -34.90
C ARG A 266 -6.95 -20.66 -35.92
N ALA A 267 -7.09 -19.51 -36.57
CA ALA A 267 -6.04 -18.99 -37.44
C ALA A 267 -4.79 -18.66 -36.63
N LEU A 268 -4.95 -18.02 -35.46
CA LEU A 268 -3.86 -17.70 -34.54
C LEU A 268 -3.13 -18.96 -34.03
N GLU A 269 -3.85 -20.01 -33.65
CA GLU A 269 -3.28 -21.31 -33.26
C GLU A 269 -2.41 -21.90 -34.38
N LYS A 270 -2.92 -21.88 -35.63
CA LYS A 270 -2.18 -22.37 -36.79
C LYS A 270 -0.91 -21.54 -37.04
N ASP A 271 -1.02 -20.22 -36.96
CA ASP A 271 0.09 -19.30 -37.15
C ASP A 271 1.16 -19.47 -36.07
N LEU A 272 0.75 -19.61 -34.80
CA LEU A 272 1.65 -19.86 -33.67
C LEU A 272 2.40 -21.19 -33.85
N GLY A 273 1.70 -22.24 -34.26
CA GLY A 273 2.33 -23.53 -34.57
C GLY A 273 3.35 -23.40 -35.72
N ALA A 274 3.06 -22.62 -36.76
CA ALA A 274 4.01 -22.35 -37.82
C ALA A 274 5.20 -21.52 -37.33
N TYR A 275 4.96 -20.53 -36.49
CA TYR A 275 5.96 -19.64 -35.90
C TYR A 275 7.00 -20.40 -35.08
N VAL A 276 6.57 -21.28 -34.17
CA VAL A 276 7.47 -22.13 -33.34
C VAL A 276 8.41 -22.99 -34.20
N ARG A 277 7.99 -23.41 -35.39
CA ARG A 277 8.78 -24.25 -36.30
C ARG A 277 9.76 -23.47 -37.20
N GLN A 278 9.78 -22.14 -37.15
CA GLN A 278 10.69 -21.33 -37.97
C GLN A 278 12.15 -21.55 -37.57
N SER A 279 13.07 -21.44 -38.53
CA SER A 279 14.51 -21.57 -38.28
C SER A 279 15.15 -20.28 -37.77
N SER A 280 14.48 -19.14 -37.91
CA SER A 280 14.97 -17.81 -37.53
C SER A 280 13.85 -16.97 -36.91
N PHE A 281 14.20 -16.15 -35.92
CA PHE A 281 13.27 -15.29 -35.20
C PHE A 281 13.75 -13.84 -35.25
N ASN A 282 12.80 -12.90 -35.27
CA ASN A 282 13.11 -11.49 -35.10
C ASN A 282 13.07 -11.16 -33.60
N TYR A 283 14.00 -10.34 -33.15
CA TYR A 283 14.00 -9.74 -31.82
C TYR A 283 14.06 -8.21 -31.94
N VAL A 284 13.81 -7.51 -30.85
CA VAL A 284 13.81 -6.05 -30.86
C VAL A 284 15.17 -5.55 -30.40
N ARG A 285 15.88 -4.84 -31.29
CA ARG A 285 17.11 -4.14 -30.94
C ARG A 285 16.79 -2.71 -30.52
N MET A 286 17.03 -2.41 -29.25
CA MET A 286 16.91 -1.05 -28.70
C MET A 286 18.30 -0.44 -28.55
N LYS A 287 18.61 0.55 -29.39
CA LYS A 287 19.82 1.38 -29.24
C LYS A 287 19.68 2.22 -27.97
N GLY A 288 20.75 2.30 -27.20
CA GLY A 288 20.71 2.82 -25.83
C GLY A 288 20.17 4.23 -25.69
N SER A 289 19.61 4.51 -24.52
CA SER A 289 19.87 5.75 -23.77
C SER A 289 19.50 5.55 -22.30
N ALA A 290 20.08 4.54 -21.65
CA ALA A 290 20.61 4.82 -20.32
C ALA A 290 22.02 5.35 -20.58
N GLU A 291 22.13 6.59 -21.06
CA GLU A 291 23.27 7.39 -20.61
C GLU A 291 22.99 7.53 -19.10
N VAL A 292 23.37 6.50 -18.35
CA VAL A 292 23.60 6.66 -16.93
C VAL A 292 24.68 7.70 -16.94
N ASP A 293 24.32 8.92 -16.57
CA ASP A 293 25.29 9.98 -16.39
C ASP A 293 26.40 9.38 -15.51
N ASP A 294 27.58 9.18 -16.09
CA ASP A 294 28.70 8.55 -15.39
C ASP A 294 29.05 9.37 -14.13
N GLU A 295 28.73 10.67 -14.14
CA GLU A 295 28.88 11.57 -12.99
C GLU A 295 27.83 11.32 -11.89
N ALA A 296 26.69 10.69 -12.21
CA ALA A 296 25.66 10.32 -11.24
C ALA A 296 25.99 8.99 -10.50
N PHE A 297 26.98 8.24 -10.96
CA PHE A 297 27.43 7.02 -10.29
C PHE A 297 28.45 7.34 -9.19
N THR A 298 28.19 6.84 -7.98
CA THR A 298 29.11 7.01 -6.84
C THR A 298 29.47 5.66 -6.25
N VAL A 299 30.73 5.49 -5.87
CA VAL A 299 31.21 4.28 -5.18
C VAL A 299 31.94 4.66 -3.91
N ARG A 300 31.68 3.88 -2.86
CA ARG A 300 32.40 3.96 -1.60
C ARG A 300 32.74 2.57 -1.09
N GLU A 301 33.83 2.46 -0.35
CA GLU A 301 34.14 1.26 0.44
C GLU A 301 33.16 1.18 1.61
N LEU A 302 32.62 -0.02 1.86
CA LEU A 302 31.83 -0.30 3.05
C LEU A 302 32.77 -0.70 4.17
N THR A 303 32.50 -0.22 5.39
CA THR A 303 33.19 -0.76 6.57
C THR A 303 32.83 -2.24 6.76
N MET A 304 33.63 -2.94 7.56
CA MET A 304 33.32 -4.33 7.93
C MET A 304 31.93 -4.44 8.55
N ALA A 305 31.58 -3.50 9.44
CA ALA A 305 30.27 -3.46 10.07
C ALA A 305 29.14 -3.21 9.07
N GLU A 306 29.30 -2.27 8.13
CA GLU A 306 28.26 -2.00 7.13
C GLU A 306 28.06 -3.17 6.17
N SER A 307 29.15 -3.77 5.70
CA SER A 307 29.09 -4.92 4.80
C SER A 307 28.44 -6.14 5.46
N ALA A 308 28.77 -6.41 6.72
CA ALA A 308 28.17 -7.47 7.51
C ALA A 308 26.67 -7.20 7.74
N ALA A 309 26.30 -5.96 8.11
CA ALA A 309 24.90 -5.57 8.29
C ALA A 309 24.08 -5.73 7.00
N ARG A 310 24.58 -5.30 5.84
CA ARG A 310 23.88 -5.44 4.54
C ARG A 310 23.66 -6.89 4.14
N ARG A 311 24.66 -7.75 4.34
CA ARG A 311 24.58 -9.17 4.04
C ARG A 311 23.67 -9.90 5.04
N GLY A 312 23.75 -9.55 6.32
CA GLY A 312 22.87 -10.07 7.37
C GLY A 312 21.41 -9.68 7.15
N ASP A 313 21.14 -8.43 6.74
CA ASP A 313 19.81 -7.93 6.39
C ASP A 313 19.18 -8.74 5.25
N PHE A 314 19.94 -8.99 4.18
CA PHE A 314 19.50 -9.87 3.10
C PHE A 314 19.20 -11.29 3.59
N LEU A 315 20.10 -11.91 4.36
CA LEU A 315 19.88 -13.25 4.90
C LEU A 315 18.64 -13.33 5.80
N ALA A 316 18.36 -12.27 6.57
CA ALA A 316 17.16 -12.18 7.40
C ALA A 316 15.89 -12.23 6.54
N HIS A 317 15.85 -11.47 5.43
CA HIS A 317 14.72 -11.47 4.49
C HIS A 317 14.62 -12.75 3.67
N ASN A 318 15.75 -13.42 3.42
CA ASN A 318 15.82 -14.74 2.79
C ASN A 318 15.62 -15.91 3.79
N GLN A 319 15.07 -15.63 4.98
CA GLN A 319 14.74 -16.59 6.04
C GLN A 319 15.92 -17.43 6.57
N SER A 320 17.15 -17.01 6.27
CA SER A 320 18.38 -17.65 6.70
C SER A 320 18.86 -17.09 8.04
N TYR A 321 18.01 -17.25 9.06
CA TYR A 321 18.13 -16.52 10.32
C TYR A 321 19.41 -16.79 11.13
N SER A 322 19.98 -18.00 11.05
CA SER A 322 21.23 -18.33 11.74
C SER A 322 22.41 -17.52 11.20
N GLY A 323 22.67 -17.63 9.89
CA GLY A 323 23.73 -16.88 9.22
C GLY A 323 23.48 -15.36 9.23
N ALA A 324 22.21 -14.94 9.18
CA ALA A 324 21.85 -13.54 9.37
C ALA A 324 22.33 -13.04 10.74
N ARG A 325 21.95 -13.72 11.82
CA ARG A 325 22.31 -13.33 13.18
C ARG A 325 23.83 -13.26 13.37
N GLU A 326 24.57 -14.24 12.87
CA GLU A 326 26.05 -14.23 12.95
C GLU A 326 26.65 -12.96 12.34
N LEU A 327 26.22 -12.58 11.13
CA LEU A 327 26.70 -11.37 10.47
C LEU A 327 26.23 -10.08 11.16
N LEU A 328 25.00 -10.05 11.66
CA LEU A 328 24.44 -8.87 12.33
C LEU A 328 25.12 -8.64 13.69
N GLU A 329 25.42 -9.70 14.45
CA GLU A 329 26.19 -9.63 15.69
C GLU A 329 27.65 -9.25 15.44
N GLU A 330 28.26 -9.74 14.36
CA GLU A 330 29.58 -9.27 13.92
C GLU A 330 29.54 -7.77 13.59
N ALA A 331 28.52 -7.31 12.86
CA ALA A 331 28.35 -5.90 12.55
C ALA A 331 28.29 -5.02 13.81
N LEU A 332 27.50 -5.43 14.81
CA LEU A 332 27.36 -4.71 16.07
C LEU A 332 28.60 -4.78 16.96
N LYS A 333 29.41 -5.83 16.82
CA LYS A 333 30.69 -5.95 17.52
C LYS A 333 31.74 -4.98 16.98
N GLU A 334 31.77 -4.80 15.65
CA GLU A 334 32.67 -3.88 14.98
C GLU A 334 32.21 -2.43 15.10
N ASP A 335 30.90 -2.18 15.00
CA ASP A 335 30.28 -0.87 15.23
C ASP A 335 28.91 -1.00 15.93
N PRO A 336 28.83 -0.68 17.23
CA PRO A 336 27.57 -0.72 17.98
C PRO A 336 26.51 0.28 17.53
N ASN A 337 26.83 1.23 16.65
CA ASN A 337 25.87 2.23 16.15
C ASN A 337 25.22 1.84 14.82
N GLN A 338 25.31 0.57 14.42
CA GLN A 338 24.68 0.08 13.18
C GLN A 338 23.18 -0.14 13.34
N ALA A 339 22.40 0.92 13.09
CA ALA A 339 20.94 0.88 13.12
C ALA A 339 20.37 -0.29 12.30
N LEU A 340 20.87 -0.50 11.07
CA LEU A 340 20.45 -1.60 10.20
C LEU A 340 20.58 -2.98 10.88
N ALA A 341 21.64 -3.18 11.67
CA ALA A 341 21.84 -4.47 12.31
C ALA A 341 20.77 -4.73 13.39
N TYR A 342 20.40 -3.71 14.14
CA TYR A 342 19.29 -3.77 15.09
C TYR A 342 17.92 -3.91 14.41
N GLU A 343 17.70 -3.24 13.27
CA GLU A 343 16.48 -3.39 12.45
C GLU A 343 16.30 -4.86 12.04
N SER A 344 17.34 -5.45 11.44
CA SER A 344 17.28 -6.83 10.95
C SER A 344 17.18 -7.85 12.09
N LEU A 345 17.85 -7.64 13.23
CA LEU A 345 17.68 -8.49 14.41
C LEU A 345 16.25 -8.41 14.96
N GLY A 346 15.67 -7.20 15.02
CA GLY A 346 14.27 -7.01 15.40
C GLY A 346 13.30 -7.75 14.46
N PHE A 347 13.56 -7.66 13.14
CA PHE A 347 12.80 -8.41 12.14
C PHE A 347 12.90 -9.92 12.33
N ILE A 348 14.10 -10.46 12.58
CA ILE A 348 14.29 -11.90 12.84
C ILE A 348 13.47 -12.35 14.06
N GLU A 349 13.57 -11.62 15.17
CA GLU A 349 12.80 -11.95 16.39
C GLU A 349 11.29 -11.88 16.15
N PHE A 350 10.83 -10.86 15.41
CA PHE A 350 9.43 -10.70 15.04
C PHE A 350 8.91 -11.89 14.22
N GLN A 351 9.65 -12.29 13.17
CA GLN A 351 9.31 -13.47 12.36
C GLN A 351 9.28 -14.76 13.19
N GLN A 352 10.09 -14.83 14.24
CA GLN A 352 10.14 -15.97 15.17
C GLN A 352 9.17 -15.84 16.36
N GLN A 353 8.22 -14.89 16.28
CA GLN A 353 7.19 -14.62 17.29
C GLN A 353 7.72 -14.24 18.68
N ARG A 354 8.99 -13.82 18.76
CA ARG A 354 9.65 -13.33 19.97
C ARG A 354 9.42 -11.83 20.13
N GLN A 355 8.19 -11.47 20.47
CA GLN A 355 7.72 -10.07 20.48
C GLN A 355 8.53 -9.17 21.42
N GLN A 356 8.92 -9.68 22.59
CA GLN A 356 9.65 -8.88 23.59
C GLN A 356 11.09 -8.60 23.16
N GLU A 357 11.76 -9.59 22.58
CA GLU A 357 13.10 -9.43 22.02
C GLU A 357 13.08 -8.53 20.78
N ALA A 358 12.09 -8.72 19.89
CA ALA A 358 11.90 -7.88 18.72
C ALA A 358 11.77 -6.40 19.10
N ARG A 359 10.90 -6.10 20.07
CA ARG A 359 10.71 -4.75 20.60
C ARG A 359 12.02 -4.13 21.11
N LYS A 360 12.84 -4.90 21.85
CA LYS A 360 14.13 -4.41 22.37
C LYS A 360 15.09 -4.04 21.24
N TRP A 361 15.17 -4.86 20.19
CA TRP A 361 16.02 -4.55 19.03
C TRP A 361 15.51 -3.36 18.23
N PHE A 362 14.21 -3.31 17.94
CA PHE A 362 13.62 -2.13 17.27
C PHE A 362 13.79 -0.85 18.09
N ALA A 363 13.71 -0.93 19.43
CA ALA A 363 13.99 0.22 20.29
C ALA A 363 15.44 0.74 20.14
N GLN A 364 16.43 -0.15 19.99
CA GLN A 364 17.82 0.27 19.72
C GLN A 364 17.95 0.88 18.32
N ALA A 365 17.30 0.30 17.31
CA ALA A 365 17.28 0.86 15.96
C ALA A 365 16.69 2.29 15.94
N VAL A 366 15.53 2.48 16.58
CA VAL A 366 14.86 3.79 16.69
C VAL A 366 15.73 4.80 17.44
N LYS A 367 16.41 4.38 18.52
CA LYS A 367 17.35 5.24 19.27
C LYS A 367 18.54 5.72 18.43
N LEU A 368 18.92 4.97 17.40
CA LEU A 368 19.99 5.29 16.45
C LEU A 368 19.46 6.00 15.19
N ASP A 369 18.28 6.62 15.25
CA ASP A 369 17.65 7.35 14.15
C ASP A 369 17.46 6.48 12.89
N SER A 370 17.05 5.23 13.07
CA SER A 370 16.71 4.31 11.97
C SER A 370 15.82 4.97 10.90
N GLN A 371 16.15 4.72 9.64
CA GLN A 371 15.38 5.16 8.48
C GLN A 371 14.37 4.09 8.00
N SER A 372 14.14 3.04 8.80
CA SER A 372 13.15 2.01 8.54
C SER A 372 11.79 2.41 9.11
N TYR A 373 10.79 2.60 8.25
CA TYR A 373 9.43 2.87 8.72
C TYR A 373 8.85 1.67 9.47
N LEU A 374 9.27 0.45 9.12
CA LEU A 374 8.87 -0.76 9.84
C LEU A 374 9.48 -0.83 11.24
N ALA A 375 10.74 -0.45 11.43
CA ALA A 375 11.35 -0.45 12.76
C ALA A 375 10.62 0.51 13.71
N HIS A 376 10.32 1.73 13.24
CA HIS A 376 9.51 2.71 13.97
C HIS A 376 8.09 2.20 14.27
N TYR A 377 7.43 1.61 13.28
CA TYR A 377 6.08 1.05 13.43
C TYR A 377 6.05 -0.12 14.40
N TYR A 378 6.93 -1.10 14.24
CA TYR A 378 6.98 -2.30 15.08
C TYR A 378 7.36 -1.97 16.52
N PHE A 379 8.33 -1.07 16.73
CA PHE A 379 8.62 -0.55 18.07
C PHE A 379 7.37 0.03 18.73
N ALA A 380 6.65 0.90 18.04
CA ALA A 380 5.45 1.56 18.55
C ALA A 380 4.33 0.57 18.90
N VAL A 381 3.93 -0.29 17.96
CA VAL A 381 2.81 -1.22 18.18
C VAL A 381 3.14 -2.27 19.23
N MET A 382 4.37 -2.78 19.27
CA MET A 382 4.79 -3.74 20.31
C MET A 382 4.83 -3.10 21.69
N THR A 383 5.21 -1.83 21.79
CA THR A 383 5.18 -1.07 23.05
C THR A 383 3.76 -0.85 23.54
N MET A 384 2.81 -0.54 22.64
CA MET A 384 1.39 -0.44 22.99
C MET A 384 0.78 -1.79 23.43
N GLN A 385 1.24 -2.90 22.85
CA GLN A 385 0.76 -4.26 23.18
C GLN A 385 1.33 -4.81 24.49
N GLU A 386 2.50 -4.37 24.93
CA GLU A 386 3.12 -4.85 26.17
C GLU A 386 2.33 -4.45 27.42
N ASN A 387 1.66 -3.30 27.39
CA ASN A 387 0.84 -2.81 28.50
C ASN A 387 -0.59 -2.50 28.05
N PRO A 388 -1.40 -3.52 27.73
CA PRO A 388 -2.78 -3.32 27.29
C PRO A 388 -3.60 -2.59 28.37
N GLY A 389 -4.13 -1.41 28.03
CA GLY A 389 -4.88 -0.57 28.96
C GLY A 389 -4.04 0.41 29.78
N GLY A 390 -2.71 0.33 29.69
CA GLY A 390 -1.81 1.37 30.18
C GLY A 390 -1.69 2.54 29.21
N GLN A 391 -1.15 3.65 29.70
CA GLN A 391 -0.88 4.84 28.90
C GLN A 391 0.43 4.63 28.10
N PRO A 392 0.39 4.55 26.76
CA PRO A 392 1.60 4.38 25.97
C PRO A 392 2.54 5.59 26.12
N PRO A 393 3.87 5.38 26.19
CA PRO A 393 4.83 6.45 26.40
C PRO A 393 4.95 7.39 25.18
N PRO A 394 5.48 8.63 25.34
CA PRO A 394 5.54 9.63 24.26
C PRO A 394 6.43 9.26 23.07
N ASP A 395 7.42 8.39 23.27
CA ASP A 395 8.29 7.88 22.19
C ASP A 395 7.53 7.03 21.16
N VAL A 396 6.39 6.44 21.53
CA VAL A 396 5.46 5.77 20.62
C VAL A 396 4.91 6.76 19.57
N GLU A 397 4.45 7.94 19.99
CA GLU A 397 3.97 8.97 19.07
C GLU A 397 5.09 9.41 18.12
N SER A 398 6.28 9.72 18.67
CA SER A 398 7.44 10.13 17.87
C SER A 398 7.80 9.09 16.80
N SER A 399 7.77 7.80 17.16
CA SER A 399 8.08 6.71 16.25
C SER A 399 7.01 6.58 15.15
N LEU A 400 5.72 6.64 15.50
CA LEU A 400 4.65 6.57 14.51
C LEU A 400 4.65 7.75 13.54
N ARG A 401 4.93 8.97 14.03
CA ARG A 401 5.13 10.14 13.17
C ARG A 401 6.35 9.98 12.26
N SER A 402 7.43 9.36 12.74
CA SER A 402 8.61 9.05 11.93
C SER A 402 8.29 8.02 10.84
N ALA A 403 7.55 6.96 11.16
CA ALA A 403 7.06 5.98 10.18
C ALA A 403 6.21 6.65 9.08
N ILE A 404 5.28 7.53 9.46
CA ILE A 404 4.46 8.31 8.52
C ILE A 404 5.33 9.24 7.65
N LYS A 405 6.36 9.88 8.23
CA LYS A 405 7.27 10.76 7.49
C LYS A 405 8.08 9.98 6.46
N ILE A 406 8.59 8.80 6.82
CA ILE A 406 9.40 7.94 5.94
C ILE A 406 8.53 7.31 4.84
N LYS A 407 7.32 6.84 5.19
CA LYS A 407 6.38 6.18 4.28
C LYS A 407 4.96 6.78 4.42
N PRO A 408 4.66 7.91 3.74
CA PRO A 408 3.40 8.64 3.90
C PRO A 408 2.12 7.92 3.45
N ASP A 409 2.25 6.83 2.71
CA ASP A 409 1.19 5.95 2.21
C ASP A 409 1.07 4.64 3.01
N PHE A 410 1.79 4.49 4.12
CA PHE A 410 1.67 3.34 5.02
C PHE A 410 0.51 3.50 6.00
N ALA A 411 -0.69 3.05 5.60
CA ALA A 411 -1.92 3.16 6.38
C ALA A 411 -1.82 2.66 7.84
N PRO A 412 -1.12 1.53 8.13
CA PRO A 412 -1.02 1.01 9.50
C PRO A 412 -0.43 1.99 10.50
N ALA A 413 0.52 2.86 10.10
CA ALA A 413 1.10 3.85 11.03
C ALA A 413 0.10 4.95 11.42
N TYR A 414 -0.77 5.35 10.50
CA TYR A 414 -1.85 6.32 10.79
C TYR A 414 -2.87 5.71 11.75
N ASP A 415 -3.28 4.47 11.53
CA ASP A 415 -4.23 3.76 12.39
C ASP A 415 -3.66 3.49 13.80
N ALA A 416 -2.37 3.13 13.88
CA ALA A 416 -1.68 2.96 15.15
C ALA A 416 -1.58 4.29 15.93
N LEU A 417 -1.32 5.42 15.25
CA LEU A 417 -1.27 6.73 15.92
C LEU A 417 -2.66 7.22 16.34
N ALA A 418 -3.69 6.94 15.54
CA ALA A 418 -5.08 7.14 15.93
C ALA A 418 -5.43 6.33 17.20
N SER A 419 -4.99 5.07 17.25
CA SER A 419 -5.18 4.20 18.42
C SER A 419 -4.40 4.68 19.64
N TYR A 420 -3.19 5.23 19.46
CA TYR A 420 -2.41 5.87 20.53
C TYR A 420 -3.21 6.99 21.20
N TYR A 421 -3.76 7.92 20.41
CA TYR A 421 -4.61 9.01 20.92
C TYR A 421 -5.90 8.51 21.55
N ALA A 422 -6.52 7.47 20.98
CA ALA A 422 -7.69 6.84 21.58
C ALA A 422 -7.39 6.28 22.97
N VAL A 423 -6.29 5.54 23.16
CA VAL A 423 -5.93 4.96 24.46
C VAL A 423 -5.62 6.04 25.50
N ARG A 424 -4.98 7.12 25.08
CA ARG A 424 -4.61 8.24 25.95
C ARG A 424 -5.77 9.18 26.29
N ASP A 425 -6.85 9.13 25.50
CA ASP A 425 -7.96 10.08 25.56
C ASP A 425 -7.51 11.54 25.32
N GLU A 426 -6.49 11.71 24.47
CA GLU A 426 -5.83 12.97 24.14
C GLU A 426 -5.84 13.16 22.62
N ASN A 427 -5.93 14.41 22.14
CA ASN A 427 -5.91 14.76 20.70
C ASN A 427 -6.88 13.93 19.83
N LEU A 428 -8.09 13.67 20.34
CA LEU A 428 -9.06 12.76 19.71
C LEU A 428 -9.49 13.22 18.31
N GLU A 429 -9.58 14.52 18.05
CA GLU A 429 -9.87 15.08 16.73
C GLU A 429 -8.75 14.75 15.72
N GLU A 430 -7.48 14.90 16.12
CA GLU A 430 -6.34 14.51 15.28
C GLU A 430 -6.36 12.99 15.06
N GLY A 431 -6.57 12.22 16.13
CA GLY A 431 -6.72 10.76 16.04
C GLY A 431 -7.79 10.34 15.03
N HIS A 432 -8.93 11.01 15.01
CA HIS A 432 -9.99 10.72 14.05
C HIS A 432 -9.57 11.07 12.61
N MET A 433 -8.88 12.20 12.38
CA MET A 433 -8.34 12.55 11.07
C MET A 433 -7.29 11.55 10.57
N LEU A 434 -6.44 11.04 11.48
CA LEU A 434 -5.48 9.98 11.17
C LEU A 434 -6.18 8.67 10.81
N ALA A 435 -7.22 8.28 11.54
CA ALA A 435 -8.02 7.09 11.22
C ALA A 435 -8.70 7.22 9.85
N LEU A 436 -9.23 8.40 9.51
CA LEU A 436 -9.78 8.67 8.18
C LEU A 436 -8.71 8.59 7.08
N ARG A 437 -7.47 9.00 7.37
CA ARG A 437 -6.35 8.86 6.42
C ARG A 437 -5.99 7.39 6.20
N ALA A 438 -5.98 6.56 7.25
CA ALA A 438 -5.79 5.11 7.11
C ALA A 438 -6.88 4.48 6.23
N ILE A 439 -8.15 4.83 6.45
CA ILE A 439 -9.29 4.41 5.61
C ILE A 439 -9.12 4.86 4.15
N GLN A 440 -8.63 6.07 3.92
CA GLN A 440 -8.41 6.57 2.56
C GLN A 440 -7.32 5.78 1.82
N LEU A 441 -6.26 5.38 2.53
CA LEU A 441 -5.15 4.61 1.96
C LEU A 441 -5.54 3.14 1.73
N GLU A 442 -6.30 2.54 2.65
CA GLU A 442 -6.75 1.14 2.57
C GLU A 442 -8.25 1.02 2.89
N PRO A 443 -9.15 1.36 1.94
CA PRO A 443 -10.59 1.42 2.20
C PRO A 443 -11.24 0.07 2.46
N GLY A 444 -10.54 -1.04 2.15
CA GLY A 444 -11.02 -2.40 2.38
C GLY A 444 -10.77 -2.92 3.81
N ASN A 445 -10.00 -2.21 4.64
CA ASN A 445 -9.62 -2.69 5.96
C ASN A 445 -10.69 -2.30 7.01
N VAL A 446 -11.54 -3.27 7.38
CA VAL A 446 -12.66 -3.08 8.31
C VAL A 446 -12.19 -2.58 9.69
N ARG A 447 -10.98 -2.96 10.12
CA ARG A 447 -10.43 -2.55 11.42
C ARG A 447 -10.27 -1.03 11.52
N TYR A 448 -9.88 -0.36 10.45
CA TYR A 448 -9.67 1.10 10.46
C TYR A 448 -10.98 1.87 10.68
N TYR A 449 -12.09 1.36 10.16
CA TYR A 449 -13.43 1.91 10.45
C TYR A 449 -13.81 1.73 11.91
N LEU A 450 -13.51 0.56 12.51
CA LEU A 450 -13.78 0.33 13.92
C LEU A 450 -12.95 1.23 14.84
N ASN A 451 -11.67 1.44 14.52
CA ASN A 451 -10.81 2.34 15.29
C ASN A 451 -11.29 3.81 15.17
N SER A 452 -11.68 4.24 13.98
CA SER A 452 -12.31 5.55 13.77
C SER A 452 -13.61 5.70 14.57
N ALA A 453 -14.46 4.67 14.59
CA ALA A 453 -15.70 4.67 15.33
C ALA A 453 -15.47 4.66 16.86
N ASN A 454 -14.45 3.97 17.36
CA ASN A 454 -14.04 4.04 18.76
C ASN A 454 -13.58 5.44 19.18
N LEU A 455 -12.83 6.15 18.33
CA LEU A 455 -12.48 7.55 18.56
C LEU A 455 -13.71 8.46 18.60
N LEU A 456 -14.66 8.26 17.69
CA LEU A 456 -15.95 8.96 17.70
C LEU A 456 -16.73 8.74 18.99
N MET A 457 -16.72 7.51 19.51
CA MET A 457 -17.33 7.19 20.81
C MET A 457 -16.69 7.98 21.96
N ARG A 458 -15.35 8.07 22.00
CA ARG A 458 -14.62 8.87 23.00
C ARG A 458 -14.92 10.37 22.91
N MET A 459 -15.14 10.88 21.71
CA MET A 459 -15.60 12.26 21.48
C MET A 459 -17.10 12.49 21.77
N ASN A 460 -17.82 11.52 22.37
CA ASN A 460 -19.29 11.54 22.54
C ASN A 460 -20.10 11.68 21.24
N ARG A 461 -19.51 11.37 20.08
CA ARG A 461 -20.15 11.42 18.75
C ARG A 461 -20.74 10.07 18.38
N ALA A 462 -21.60 9.53 19.25
CA ALA A 462 -22.14 8.18 19.12
C ALA A 462 -22.96 7.97 17.83
N ASP A 463 -23.70 8.98 17.37
CA ASP A 463 -24.44 8.92 16.09
C ASP A 463 -23.50 8.66 14.90
N ASP A 464 -22.34 9.31 14.90
CA ASP A 464 -21.34 9.16 13.84
C ASP A 464 -20.66 7.79 13.94
N ALA A 465 -20.34 7.36 15.16
CA ALA A 465 -19.75 6.05 15.42
C ALA A 465 -20.64 4.90 14.93
N VAL A 466 -21.96 4.97 15.17
CA VAL A 466 -22.92 3.98 14.66
C VAL A 466 -22.93 3.97 13.14
N ARG A 467 -22.96 5.12 12.46
CA ARG A 467 -22.93 5.18 10.99
C ARG A 467 -21.66 4.58 10.40
N VAL A 468 -20.50 4.89 10.99
CA VAL A 468 -19.21 4.31 10.57
C VAL A 468 -19.20 2.79 10.80
N GLY A 469 -19.70 2.32 11.94
CA GLY A 469 -19.82 0.89 12.23
C GLY A 469 -20.78 0.16 11.29
N GLU A 470 -21.89 0.78 10.88
CA GLU A 470 -22.84 0.21 9.92
C GLU A 470 -22.22 0.11 8.52
N HIS A 471 -21.42 1.11 8.13
CA HIS A 471 -20.65 1.04 6.89
C HIS A 471 -19.60 -0.08 6.95
N ALA A 472 -18.87 -0.21 8.07
CA ALA A 472 -17.94 -1.30 8.31
C ALA A 472 -18.62 -2.66 8.17
N LEU A 473 -19.84 -2.81 8.73
CA LEU A 473 -20.62 -4.05 8.63
C LEU A 473 -21.01 -4.37 7.18
N ALA A 474 -21.40 -3.35 6.40
CA ALA A 474 -21.77 -3.52 5.00
C ALA A 474 -20.61 -3.97 4.10
N MET A 475 -19.38 -3.56 4.41
CA MET A 475 -18.18 -3.98 3.67
C MET A 475 -17.60 -5.32 4.13
N THR A 476 -17.98 -5.78 5.33
CA THR A 476 -17.43 -6.99 5.93
C THR A 476 -17.84 -8.23 5.14
N LYS A 477 -16.88 -8.85 4.46
CA LYS A 477 -17.05 -10.14 3.77
C LYS A 477 -16.60 -11.32 4.62
N SER A 478 -15.72 -11.09 5.59
CA SER A 478 -15.15 -12.12 6.45
C SER A 478 -16.14 -12.60 7.52
N ALA A 479 -16.25 -13.91 7.69
CA ALA A 479 -17.02 -14.53 8.77
C ALA A 479 -16.40 -14.26 10.15
N GLU A 480 -15.10 -13.99 10.22
CA GLU A 480 -14.37 -13.73 11.47
C GLU A 480 -14.49 -12.28 11.95
N GLU A 481 -14.54 -11.32 11.02
CA GLU A 481 -14.64 -9.90 11.35
C GLU A 481 -16.07 -9.48 11.70
N ARG A 482 -17.08 -10.18 11.15
CA ARG A 482 -18.48 -9.82 11.33
C ARG A 482 -18.92 -9.78 12.80
N PRO A 483 -18.61 -10.78 13.66
CA PRO A 483 -18.94 -10.72 15.08
C PRO A 483 -18.29 -9.55 15.81
N LEU A 484 -17.08 -9.15 15.42
CA LEU A 484 -16.37 -8.01 16.00
C LEU A 484 -17.12 -6.70 15.73
N VAL A 485 -17.51 -6.48 14.46
CA VAL A 485 -18.25 -5.28 14.06
C VAL A 485 -19.65 -5.24 14.70
N GLU A 486 -20.36 -6.37 14.72
CA GLU A 486 -21.67 -6.46 15.36
C GLU A 486 -21.60 -6.21 16.87
N SER A 487 -20.55 -6.70 17.54
CA SER A 487 -20.30 -6.43 18.96
C SER A 487 -20.06 -4.94 19.22
N PHE A 488 -19.21 -4.31 18.40
CA PHE A 488 -19.00 -2.87 18.45
C PHE A 488 -20.31 -2.10 18.27
N LEU A 489 -21.12 -2.43 17.26
CA LEU A 489 -22.37 -1.75 16.97
C LEU A 489 -23.40 -1.86 18.09
N ARG A 490 -23.49 -3.03 18.77
CA ARG A 490 -24.35 -3.17 19.95
C ARG A 490 -23.93 -2.18 21.04
N ASN A 491 -22.64 -2.11 21.34
CA ASN A 491 -22.11 -1.19 22.36
C ASN A 491 -22.32 0.29 21.95
N ALA A 492 -22.07 0.62 20.68
CA ALA A 492 -22.24 1.97 20.15
C ALA A 492 -23.70 2.44 20.22
N ARG A 493 -24.67 1.58 19.87
CA ARG A 493 -26.10 1.89 19.96
C ARG A 493 -26.57 2.06 21.41
N GLN A 494 -26.11 1.21 22.32
CA GLN A 494 -26.41 1.37 23.75
C GLN A 494 -25.90 2.70 24.30
N TYR A 495 -24.70 3.11 23.90
CA TYR A 495 -24.13 4.38 24.30
C TYR A 495 -24.83 5.59 23.65
N GLN A 496 -25.20 5.48 22.37
CA GLN A 496 -26.01 6.47 21.66
C GLN A 496 -27.34 6.71 22.39
N GLU A 497 -28.04 5.64 22.77
CA GLU A 497 -29.27 5.75 23.55
C GLU A 497 -29.04 6.38 24.93
N TYR A 498 -27.93 6.03 25.59
CA TYR A 498 -27.55 6.64 26.87
C TYR A 498 -27.36 8.16 26.73
N LEU A 499 -26.60 8.62 25.73
CA LEU A 499 -26.40 10.05 25.47
C LEU A 499 -27.72 10.75 25.09
N ALA A 500 -28.57 10.10 24.31
CA ALA A 500 -29.88 10.63 23.95
C ALA A 500 -30.80 10.80 25.17
N ARG A 501 -30.84 9.80 26.08
CA ARG A 501 -31.57 9.89 27.36
C ARG A 501 -31.03 11.03 28.22
N ARG A 502 -29.71 11.15 28.33
CA ARG A 502 -29.06 12.20 29.12
C ARG A 502 -29.40 13.60 28.59
N LYS A 503 -29.34 13.79 27.26
CA LYS A 503 -29.71 15.05 26.59
C LYS A 503 -31.18 15.41 26.81
N ARG A 504 -32.10 14.44 26.78
CA ARG A 504 -33.53 14.67 27.09
C ARG A 504 -33.72 15.11 28.53
N ALA A 505 -33.07 14.44 29.48
CA ALA A 505 -33.15 14.81 30.89
C ALA A 505 -32.56 16.21 31.18
N GLU A 506 -31.45 16.55 30.52
CA GLU A 506 -30.85 17.90 30.60
C GLU A 506 -31.79 18.98 30.04
N GLU A 507 -32.48 18.69 28.93
CA GLU A 507 -33.48 19.59 28.34
C GLU A 507 -34.71 19.75 29.23
N GLU A 508 -35.25 18.64 29.75
CA GLU A 508 -36.40 18.65 30.68
C GLU A 508 -36.07 19.45 31.95
N ALA A 509 -34.87 19.27 32.52
CA ALA A 509 -34.41 20.06 33.67
C ALA A 509 -34.25 21.55 33.34
N ARG A 510 -33.78 21.88 32.14
CA ARG A 510 -33.67 23.27 31.67
C ARG A 510 -35.04 23.91 31.52
N VAL A 511 -36.00 23.21 30.92
CA VAL A 511 -37.39 23.69 30.76
C VAL A 511 -38.04 23.90 32.14
N ALA A 512 -37.95 22.92 33.05
CA ALA A 512 -38.49 23.05 34.39
C ALA A 512 -37.88 24.22 35.19
N SER A 513 -36.58 24.44 35.06
CA SER A 513 -35.90 25.60 35.69
C SER A 513 -36.38 26.94 35.11
N ALA A 514 -36.56 27.02 33.80
CA ALA A 514 -37.09 28.22 33.15
C ALA A 514 -38.55 28.51 33.55
N GLU A 515 -39.38 27.48 33.70
CA GLU A 515 -40.75 27.60 34.19
C GLU A 515 -40.79 28.12 35.64
N LEU A 516 -39.95 27.58 36.53
CA LEU A 516 -39.82 28.06 37.91
C LEU A 516 -39.32 29.52 37.99
N GLN A 517 -38.40 29.92 37.12
CA GLN A 517 -37.94 31.31 37.04
C GLN A 517 -39.04 32.26 36.54
N ASN A 518 -39.82 31.83 35.55
CA ASN A 518 -40.97 32.60 35.08
C ASN A 518 -42.05 32.75 36.17
N GLN A 519 -42.35 31.68 36.91
CA GLN A 519 -43.29 31.72 38.04
C GLN A 519 -42.80 32.67 39.14
N ARG A 520 -41.51 32.64 39.51
CA ARG A 520 -40.95 33.63 40.45
C ARG A 520 -40.99 35.06 39.92
N GLY A 521 -40.74 35.27 38.62
CA GLY A 521 -40.85 36.58 38.00
C GLY A 521 -42.29 37.11 37.94
N GLU A 522 -43.29 36.23 37.84
CA GLU A 522 -44.71 36.56 37.96
C GLU A 522 -45.14 36.82 39.41
N GLU A 523 -44.61 36.06 40.38
CA GLU A 523 -44.80 36.31 41.82
C GLU A 523 -44.17 37.62 42.28
N GLU A 524 -42.98 37.99 41.77
CA GLU A 524 -42.36 39.30 42.03
C GLU A 524 -43.14 40.45 41.37
N LYS A 525 -43.72 40.25 40.19
CA LYS A 525 -44.58 41.25 39.53
C LYS A 525 -45.93 41.42 40.24
N THR A 526 -46.54 40.34 40.73
CA THR A 526 -47.78 40.40 41.52
C THR A 526 -47.53 40.94 42.94
N GLY A 527 -46.35 40.67 43.52
CA GLY A 527 -45.86 41.32 44.75
C GLY A 527 -45.53 42.80 44.58
N ALA A 528 -45.04 43.22 43.42
CA ALA A 528 -44.84 44.64 43.10
C ALA A 528 -46.16 45.36 42.78
N GLN A 529 -47.17 44.65 42.24
CA GLN A 529 -48.51 45.20 42.00
C GLN A 529 -49.36 45.32 43.27
N SER A 530 -49.04 44.59 44.35
CA SER A 530 -49.72 44.74 45.65
C SER A 530 -49.23 45.94 46.49
N VAL A 531 -48.15 46.62 46.06
CA VAL A 531 -47.63 47.85 46.69
C VAL A 531 -47.95 49.12 45.87
N SER A 532 -48.55 49.00 44.69
CA SER A 532 -48.84 50.13 43.79
C SER A 532 -50.26 50.10 43.21
N ALA A 533 -51.27 49.98 44.06
CA ALA A 533 -52.67 50.13 43.66
C ALA A 533 -53.40 51.16 44.53
N VAL A 534 -52.98 52.43 44.40
CA VAL A 534 -53.84 53.61 44.58
C VAL A 534 -53.65 54.45 43.33
N LEU A 535 -54.77 54.86 42.73
CA LEU A 535 -54.95 55.72 41.54
C LEU A 535 -55.10 55.01 40.19
N ASP A 536 -56.36 54.70 39.94
CA ASP A 536 -57.22 55.43 39.00
C ASP A 536 -57.63 54.74 37.70
N SER A 537 -58.87 55.08 37.40
CA SER A 537 -59.87 54.48 36.55
C SER A 537 -59.77 54.93 35.10
N ALA A 538 -60.13 54.04 34.16
CA ALA A 538 -61.19 54.27 33.18
C ALA A 538 -61.27 53.13 32.15
N ARG A 539 -62.47 52.54 32.06
CA ARG A 539 -62.99 51.63 31.02
C ARG A 539 -63.64 52.48 29.90
N PRO A 540 -63.95 51.97 28.67
CA PRO A 540 -64.89 50.86 28.49
C PRO A 540 -64.67 49.87 27.31
N GLU A 541 -65.34 48.72 27.47
CA GLU A 541 -65.64 47.57 26.56
C GLU A 541 -66.94 47.82 25.74
N PRO A 542 -67.52 46.89 24.93
CA PRO A 542 -67.05 45.63 24.28
C PRO A 542 -67.56 45.45 22.82
N ALA A 543 -67.22 44.32 22.15
CA ALA A 543 -68.21 43.52 21.40
C ALA A 543 -67.64 42.14 20.97
N ALA A 544 -68.48 41.12 21.11
CA ALA A 544 -68.23 39.72 20.82
C ALA A 544 -68.45 39.34 19.35
N GLY A 545 -67.87 38.21 18.93
CA GLY A 545 -68.23 37.50 17.70
C GLY A 545 -67.35 36.27 17.51
N GLY A 546 -67.88 35.09 17.85
CA GLY A 546 -67.29 33.82 17.45
C GLY A 546 -67.57 33.52 15.97
N ASP A 547 -66.76 32.66 15.35
CA ASP A 547 -67.18 31.34 14.83
C ASP A 547 -65.95 30.63 14.22
N SER A 548 -66.16 29.38 13.85
CA SER A 548 -65.23 28.28 13.76
C SER A 548 -64.80 27.94 12.32
N GLY A 549 -63.49 27.70 12.15
CA GLY A 549 -62.84 26.81 11.15
C GLY A 549 -62.72 27.28 9.68
N PRO A 550 -61.93 26.59 8.82
CA PRO A 550 -60.85 25.65 9.08
C PRO A 550 -59.50 26.03 8.40
N LEU A 551 -58.45 25.33 8.84
CA LEU A 551 -57.10 25.27 8.26
C LEU A 551 -57.06 25.19 6.73
N ARG A 552 -56.19 26.01 6.12
CA ARG A 552 -55.45 25.67 4.90
C ARG A 552 -54.00 26.10 5.07
N ASP A 553 -53.22 25.21 5.66
CA ASP A 553 -51.77 25.28 5.63
C ASP A 553 -51.32 24.69 4.28
N THR A 554 -51.31 25.51 3.22
CA THR A 554 -50.68 25.09 1.97
C THR A 554 -49.18 25.13 2.18
N ALA A 555 -48.54 23.95 2.25
CA ALA A 555 -47.09 23.84 2.26
C ALA A 555 -46.50 24.71 1.14
N PRO A 556 -45.44 25.50 1.39
CA PRO A 556 -44.86 26.37 0.37
C PRO A 556 -44.40 25.53 -0.82
N LEU A 557 -44.80 25.93 -2.03
CA LEU A 557 -44.40 25.28 -3.27
C LEU A 557 -42.87 25.26 -3.34
N ARG A 558 -42.31 24.10 -3.66
CA ARG A 558 -40.87 23.87 -3.74
C ARG A 558 -40.50 23.60 -5.19
N ASP A 559 -39.34 24.07 -5.57
CA ASP A 559 -38.78 23.84 -6.90
C ASP A 559 -37.26 23.63 -6.80
N THR A 560 -36.66 23.16 -7.90
CA THR A 560 -35.23 22.90 -8.04
C THR A 560 -34.70 23.54 -9.31
N ALA A 561 -33.59 24.26 -9.22
CA ALA A 561 -32.94 24.88 -10.37
C ALA A 561 -31.45 24.51 -10.45
N ASP A 562 -31.00 24.18 -11.66
CA ASP A 562 -29.59 23.86 -11.98
C ASP A 562 -28.96 25.04 -12.73
N GLY A 563 -27.89 25.61 -12.20
CA GLY A 563 -27.24 26.77 -12.81
C GLY A 563 -25.86 27.05 -12.22
N THR A 564 -25.31 28.23 -12.53
CA THR A 564 -24.03 28.69 -11.98
C THR A 564 -24.26 29.78 -10.95
N ILE A 565 -23.66 29.65 -9.76
CA ILE A 565 -23.76 30.67 -8.71
C ILE A 565 -22.86 31.86 -9.11
N VAL A 566 -23.45 33.01 -9.41
CA VAL A 566 -22.72 34.19 -9.93
C VAL A 566 -22.51 35.27 -8.87
N GLU A 567 -23.39 35.34 -7.87
CA GLU A 567 -23.32 36.31 -6.78
C GLU A 567 -23.62 35.60 -5.47
N VAL A 568 -22.88 35.94 -4.42
CA VAL A 568 -23.02 35.38 -3.08
C VAL A 568 -22.64 36.45 -2.06
N SER A 569 -23.45 36.61 -1.02
CA SER A 569 -23.22 37.54 0.07
C SER A 569 -23.70 36.94 1.40
N CYS A 570 -22.81 36.84 2.37
CA CYS A 570 -23.14 36.43 3.73
C CYS A 570 -23.15 37.64 4.66
N LYS A 571 -24.20 37.75 5.47
CA LYS A 571 -24.26 38.57 6.67
C LYS A 571 -24.67 37.64 7.81
N PRO A 572 -23.73 36.93 8.45
CA PRO A 572 -24.05 35.84 9.36
C PRO A 572 -25.12 36.23 10.39
N PRO A 573 -26.16 35.39 10.59
CA PRO A 573 -26.34 34.07 9.99
C PRO A 573 -27.06 34.06 8.63
N ALA A 574 -27.44 35.21 8.08
CA ALA A 574 -28.18 35.29 6.82
C ALA A 574 -27.25 35.19 5.60
N MET A 575 -27.78 34.69 4.47
CA MET A 575 -27.10 34.72 3.19
C MET A 575 -28.04 35.07 2.03
N LYS A 576 -27.45 35.58 0.96
CA LYS A 576 -28.08 35.73 -0.36
C LYS A 576 -27.17 35.13 -1.43
N LEU A 577 -27.75 34.52 -2.45
CA LEU A 577 -27.05 34.03 -3.63
C LEU A 577 -27.89 34.27 -4.88
N ALA A 578 -27.24 34.43 -6.03
CA ALA A 578 -27.90 34.49 -7.33
C ALA A 578 -27.42 33.33 -8.21
N LEU A 579 -28.38 32.56 -8.74
CA LEU A 579 -28.15 31.47 -9.67
C LEU A 579 -28.44 31.93 -11.09
N ALA A 580 -27.43 31.91 -11.96
CA ALA A 580 -27.58 32.21 -13.37
C ALA A 580 -28.16 31.01 -14.12
N LEU A 581 -29.30 31.21 -14.76
CA LEU A 581 -29.99 30.27 -15.65
C LEU A 581 -29.94 30.81 -17.09
N PRO A 582 -30.24 30.00 -18.13
CA PRO A 582 -30.11 30.43 -19.52
C PRO A 582 -30.90 31.69 -19.91
N SER A 583 -31.99 32.00 -19.18
CA SER A 583 -32.96 33.03 -19.58
C SER A 583 -33.16 34.14 -18.55
N TYR A 584 -32.69 33.97 -17.31
CA TYR A 584 -32.82 34.96 -16.22
C TYR A 584 -31.90 34.60 -15.05
N LYS A 585 -31.84 35.48 -14.03
CA LYS A 585 -31.17 35.22 -12.75
C LYS A 585 -32.22 34.92 -11.67
N LEU A 586 -31.98 33.87 -10.89
CA LEU A 586 -32.81 33.49 -9.74
C LEU A 586 -32.14 33.95 -8.44
N GLU A 587 -32.81 34.79 -7.67
CA GLU A 587 -32.29 35.36 -6.41
C GLU A 587 -32.76 34.56 -5.20
N LEU A 588 -31.85 33.89 -4.53
CA LEU A 588 -32.18 33.03 -3.40
C LEU A 588 -31.60 33.57 -2.10
N HIS A 589 -32.29 33.35 -0.99
CA HIS A 589 -31.86 33.81 0.31
C HIS A 589 -32.09 32.77 1.40
N SER A 590 -31.35 32.87 2.50
CA SER A 590 -31.64 32.16 3.73
C SER A 590 -31.45 33.10 4.92
N ARG A 591 -32.39 33.02 5.88
CA ARG A 591 -32.30 33.78 7.14
C ARG A 591 -31.26 33.19 8.10
N ASP A 592 -30.96 31.90 7.95
CA ASP A 592 -29.91 31.20 8.67
C ASP A 592 -29.27 30.13 7.77
N TYR A 593 -28.12 30.44 7.17
CA TYR A 593 -27.44 29.52 6.26
C TYR A 593 -26.91 28.26 6.96
N ARG A 594 -26.80 28.25 8.29
CA ARG A 594 -26.45 27.05 9.06
C ARG A 594 -27.56 26.00 9.04
N ARG A 595 -28.78 26.38 8.62
CA ARG A 595 -29.91 25.47 8.41
C ARG A 595 -30.01 24.99 6.96
N VAL A 596 -29.22 25.56 6.05
CA VAL A 596 -29.19 25.16 4.64
C VAL A 596 -28.29 23.94 4.50
N ARG A 597 -28.81 22.87 3.91
CA ARG A 597 -28.00 21.67 3.64
C ARG A 597 -27.12 21.91 2.41
N PHE A 598 -25.81 22.00 2.60
CA PHE A 598 -24.84 22.01 1.51
C PHE A 598 -24.33 20.59 1.23
N ARG A 599 -24.43 20.14 -0.01
CA ARG A 599 -23.86 18.88 -0.51
C ARG A 599 -22.81 19.18 -1.56
N VAL A 600 -21.63 18.60 -1.44
CA VAL A 600 -20.51 18.81 -2.38
C VAL A 600 -19.91 17.45 -2.70
N GLY A 601 -20.51 16.70 -3.64
CA GLY A 601 -20.11 15.31 -3.85
C GLY A 601 -19.96 14.52 -2.54
N SER A 602 -18.91 13.71 -2.41
CA SER A 602 -18.58 12.91 -1.21
C SER A 602 -17.90 13.70 -0.08
N PHE A 603 -18.22 14.99 0.09
CA PHE A 603 -17.71 15.81 1.18
C PHE A 603 -18.83 16.71 1.76
N THR A 604 -18.94 16.77 3.08
CA THR A 604 -19.86 17.68 3.79
C THR A 604 -19.09 18.85 4.40
N LEU A 605 -19.57 20.08 4.19
CA LEU A 605 -19.05 21.28 4.87
C LEU A 605 -19.39 21.20 6.36
N ALA A 606 -18.39 21.35 7.23
CA ALA A 606 -18.57 21.41 8.69
C ALA A 606 -19.22 22.75 9.10
N ASP A 607 -20.16 22.69 10.06
CA ASP A 607 -21.10 23.73 10.49
C ASP A 607 -20.50 24.98 11.18
N SER A 608 -19.27 25.41 10.86
CA SER A 608 -18.69 26.62 11.49
C SER A 608 -17.89 27.54 10.56
N ALA A 609 -17.75 27.23 9.27
CA ALA A 609 -17.10 28.11 8.31
C ALA A 609 -18.13 28.89 7.48
N ASP A 610 -17.94 30.20 7.33
CA ASP A 610 -18.70 31.02 6.37
C ASP A 610 -18.59 30.37 4.97
N PRO A 611 -19.70 29.86 4.38
CA PRO A 611 -19.65 29.14 3.11
C PRO A 611 -19.46 30.09 1.92
N CYS A 612 -19.66 31.40 2.10
CA CYS A 612 -19.75 32.35 1.00
C CYS A 612 -18.50 32.49 0.11
N PRO A 613 -17.26 32.52 0.65
CA PRO A 613 -16.06 32.66 -0.19
C PRO A 613 -15.87 31.53 -1.20
N ARG A 614 -16.48 30.36 -0.95
CA ARG A 614 -16.25 29.12 -1.70
C ARG A 614 -17.36 28.78 -2.70
N LEU A 615 -18.47 29.52 -2.72
CA LEU A 615 -19.63 29.17 -3.55
C LEU A 615 -19.68 29.90 -4.89
N LYS A 616 -18.96 31.02 -5.04
CA LYS A 616 -19.00 31.83 -6.26
C LYS A 616 -18.36 31.08 -7.45
N ASN A 617 -18.99 31.17 -8.62
CA ASN A 617 -18.61 30.56 -9.89
C ASN A 617 -18.72 29.02 -9.95
N LEU A 618 -19.38 28.38 -8.99
CA LEU A 618 -19.61 26.93 -9.02
C LEU A 618 -20.97 26.59 -9.65
N ARG A 619 -21.04 25.47 -10.37
CA ARG A 619 -22.32 24.89 -10.80
C ARG A 619 -23.01 24.25 -9.60
N ALA A 620 -24.30 24.50 -9.47
CA ALA A 620 -25.09 23.98 -8.38
C ALA A 620 -26.51 23.64 -8.82
N ARG A 621 -27.06 22.61 -8.17
CA ARG A 621 -28.49 22.32 -8.09
C ARG A 621 -29.02 22.85 -6.77
N ILE A 622 -29.98 23.78 -6.81
CA ILE A 622 -30.52 24.41 -5.60
C ILE A 622 -32.00 24.09 -5.48
N ALA A 623 -32.39 23.50 -4.35
CA ALA A 623 -33.78 23.35 -3.96
C ALA A 623 -34.23 24.56 -3.14
N TYR A 624 -35.37 25.16 -3.50
CA TYR A 624 -35.85 26.40 -2.90
C TYR A 624 -37.38 26.44 -2.80
N THR A 625 -37.91 27.29 -1.93
CA THR A 625 -39.34 27.64 -1.91
C THR A 625 -39.61 28.77 -2.89
N ILE A 626 -40.69 28.68 -3.66
CA ILE A 626 -41.06 29.69 -4.66
C ILE A 626 -41.58 30.94 -3.95
N GLY A 627 -40.87 32.06 -4.09
CA GLY A 627 -41.31 33.40 -3.70
C GLY A 627 -41.81 34.22 -4.90
N GLN A 628 -42.09 35.51 -4.68
CA GLN A 628 -42.48 36.41 -5.77
C GLN A 628 -41.25 36.93 -6.55
N GLN A 629 -41.40 37.14 -7.86
CA GLN A 629 -40.42 37.82 -8.74
C GLN A 629 -39.03 37.15 -8.80
N ASN A 630 -38.97 35.87 -9.22
CA ASN A 630 -37.71 35.11 -9.36
C ASN A 630 -36.86 35.09 -8.07
N ALA A 631 -37.53 35.10 -6.91
CA ALA A 631 -36.89 35.00 -5.61
C ALA A 631 -37.39 33.80 -4.80
N GLY A 632 -36.58 33.27 -3.89
CA GLY A 632 -36.97 32.11 -3.08
C GLY A 632 -36.10 31.87 -1.84
N GLU A 633 -36.59 31.04 -0.90
CA GLU A 633 -35.83 30.63 0.29
C GLU A 633 -35.08 29.33 0.03
N ILE A 634 -33.79 29.31 0.34
CA ILE A 634 -32.91 28.17 0.07
C ILE A 634 -33.21 27.03 1.05
N ILE A 635 -33.44 25.83 0.51
CA ILE A 635 -33.62 24.59 1.29
C ILE A 635 -32.32 23.78 1.32
N SER A 636 -31.71 23.58 0.15
CA SER A 636 -30.44 22.87 0.01
C SER A 636 -29.69 23.29 -1.24
N VAL A 637 -28.36 23.25 -1.18
CA VAL A 637 -27.46 23.53 -2.29
C VAL A 637 -26.60 22.31 -2.54
N GLU A 638 -26.64 21.76 -3.75
CA GLU A 638 -25.80 20.65 -4.19
C GLU A 638 -24.83 21.15 -5.27
N LEU A 639 -23.53 21.14 -4.98
CA LEU A 639 -22.51 21.53 -5.96
C LEU A 639 -22.27 20.39 -6.95
N LEU A 640 -22.36 20.72 -8.24
CA LEU A 640 -22.19 19.79 -9.34
C LEU A 640 -20.73 19.84 -9.84
N LYS A 641 -20.20 18.69 -10.28
CA LYS A 641 -18.84 18.57 -10.83
C LYS A 641 -18.67 19.33 -12.14
#